data_AF-C5A3T6-F1
#
_entry.id   AF-C5A3T6-F1
#
_cell.length_a   1.000
_cell.length_b   1.000
_cell.length_c   1.000
_cell.angle_alpha   90.00
_cell.angle_beta   90.00
_cell.angle_gamma   90.00
#
_symmetry.space_group_name_H-M   'P 1'
#
loop_
_entity.id
_entity.type
_entity.pdbx_description
1 polymer ?
#
loop_
_entity_poly.entity_id
_entity_poly.type
_entity_poly.pdbx_seq_one_letter_code
_entity_poly.pdbx_strand_id
1 'polypeptide(L)'
;MARKPLVLALVFLVVMSLVAMPSATFAKVEQKKIDQNVVSGVWMWPSTYKAYYQEALEELGYSNPFDEKVYPTIPEDVKEKALKTAAERLVSELKEAGITDVFIEVKLTLGYVIYPSKVYPERTYPAYPYNTTNILKPLLEEAHRNGIRVHAWMIVHYDKYFFGKTDPIWHVGKASKNWEAYPVPGRVRLSNKEYLKVLENIAKELISMGFDGIHLDYIRYPHMVYSFSPKDLERAEEAGINVTKVTLAVEHTFYNDVPIPGTNKTMGPKDPYYIFKLYVKGDKDIVKWFELRRKDVDSYVGNITQVVHSLKTWNGEKPIVSAALMPDWTRDNILYPEEFQIMHYAQVWSDFVKLGVDWLIPMAYFKDYGEPISWVGVVKGHLVGITGTKSVPLVGVQSYGIPMEKVLEEKDFALSEFPEKAIYLVALPADKPRNDRTANKVIDLLAFINKELYAGDFTGYMITEDLEVKGITAPKGSLILIGERYELENLKKTAARAGINVVPLERLPSVRAIPLMPPKIALLDVGYNYTINDVLKELGFKYDIVSNGSIKQGILNKYDLLILPPGSGTWEAKLLGEEGAEKLAEFLAGGGGLIGVCAGGYAVIKGYNEPTSKVQLVDAELKNWPKWWLGVGIVHVKVTNENNPVVFGFRDGFDAIYWNGPVFKPFDLKNDTPLGIDVEPYVELVKYVSPAEEGAFSYGWGDFNRTFVESVMRDSSAVIYSKYGHGNVVLFGFHPELTSGDLEYAPKSILSSKYNYRLWFNAIYFVSRKGREISLEPAKGVVYFRWWNVKLRLDSPDVTLSISGVRNLHFFGRTKVRLILLKVKNYGNTDAVGVTVTVNVRVKGVRGRKGTLTFHLRTLKKKQSVLIPVLVLSTGKTEVTIDAKVSAKNEPKLNWANNELHKTFEFLS
;
A
#
# COMPACT_ATOMS: atom_id res chain seq x y z
N MET A 1 12.37 -24.38 -51.58
CA MET A 1 11.44 -23.30 -51.17
C MET A 1 10.64 -23.76 -49.95
N ALA A 2 10.99 -23.30 -48.75
CA ALA A 2 10.19 -23.54 -47.56
C ALA A 2 8.86 -22.77 -47.67
N ARG A 3 7.72 -23.48 -47.69
CA ARG A 3 6.39 -22.86 -47.64
C ARG A 3 6.31 -21.98 -46.39
N LYS A 4 6.15 -20.67 -46.57
CA LYS A 4 5.80 -19.74 -45.48
C LYS A 4 4.55 -20.30 -44.76
N PRO A 5 4.51 -20.33 -43.42
CA PRO A 5 3.34 -20.81 -42.69
C PRO A 5 2.13 -19.96 -43.08
N LEU A 6 1.10 -20.61 -43.61
CA LEU A 6 -0.18 -19.98 -43.92
C LEU A 6 -0.90 -19.75 -42.59
N VAL A 7 -0.73 -18.57 -41.99
CA VAL A 7 -1.49 -18.16 -40.81
C VAL A 7 -2.89 -17.75 -41.29
N LEU A 8 -3.81 -18.71 -41.34
CA LEU A 8 -5.23 -18.43 -41.58
C LEU A 8 -5.90 -18.18 -40.23
N ALA A 9 -5.93 -16.91 -39.79
CA ALA A 9 -6.82 -16.49 -38.71
C ALA A 9 -8.26 -16.49 -39.26
N LEU A 10 -8.95 -17.61 -39.11
CA LEU A 10 -10.40 -17.72 -39.28
C LEU A 10 -11.02 -17.56 -37.90
N VAL A 11 -11.63 -16.40 -37.63
CA VAL A 11 -12.38 -16.19 -36.39
C VAL A 11 -13.75 -16.82 -36.57
N PHE A 12 -13.89 -18.11 -36.25
CA PHE A 12 -15.19 -18.75 -36.16
C PHE A 12 -15.78 -18.47 -34.78
N LEU A 13 -16.94 -17.83 -34.72
CA LEU A 13 -17.69 -17.65 -33.50
C LEU A 13 -18.88 -18.59 -33.50
N VAL A 14 -18.77 -19.67 -32.75
CA VAL A 14 -19.93 -20.47 -32.40
C VAL A 14 -20.57 -19.79 -31.20
N VAL A 15 -21.70 -19.12 -31.42
CA VAL A 15 -22.66 -18.85 -30.34
C VAL A 15 -23.19 -20.23 -29.95
N MET A 16 -22.51 -20.92 -29.03
CA MET A 16 -23.17 -22.01 -28.34
C MET A 16 -24.33 -21.35 -27.58
N SER A 17 -25.54 -21.68 -28.02
CA SER A 17 -26.82 -21.30 -27.41
C SER A 17 -26.62 -20.95 -25.95
N LEU A 18 -26.86 -19.68 -25.59
CA LEU A 18 -26.85 -19.11 -24.24
C LEU A 18 -27.01 -20.21 -23.18
N VAL A 19 -25.89 -20.81 -22.78
CA VAL A 19 -25.89 -21.57 -21.54
C VAL A 19 -25.82 -20.44 -20.55
N ALA A 20 -26.98 -20.01 -20.05
CA ALA A 20 -27.04 -19.58 -18.68
C ALA A 20 -26.43 -20.75 -17.93
N MET A 21 -25.11 -20.73 -17.73
CA MET A 21 -24.51 -21.65 -16.80
C MET A 21 -25.20 -21.27 -15.50
N PRO A 22 -26.06 -22.14 -14.92
CA PRO A 22 -26.28 -22.00 -13.49
C PRO A 22 -24.86 -22.03 -12.96
N SER A 23 -24.42 -20.89 -12.42
CA SER A 23 -23.11 -20.69 -11.85
C SER A 23 -22.63 -22.01 -11.29
N ALA A 24 -21.69 -22.67 -12.00
CA ALA A 24 -21.38 -24.08 -11.86
C ALA A 24 -21.29 -24.40 -10.39
N THR A 25 -22.37 -24.96 -9.82
CA THR A 25 -22.67 -24.93 -8.38
C THR A 25 -21.74 -23.96 -7.67
N PHE A 26 -22.05 -22.64 -7.72
CA PHE A 26 -21.87 -21.85 -6.51
C PHE A 26 -22.57 -22.71 -5.48
N ALA A 27 -21.82 -23.60 -4.82
CA ALA A 27 -22.24 -24.36 -3.67
C ALA A 27 -23.02 -23.34 -2.90
N LYS A 28 -24.37 -23.51 -2.89
CA LYS A 28 -25.34 -22.44 -2.60
C LYS A 28 -24.54 -21.38 -1.90
N VAL A 29 -24.24 -20.27 -2.56
CA VAL A 29 -24.02 -19.09 -1.77
C VAL A 29 -25.43 -18.87 -1.21
N GLU A 30 -25.85 -19.68 -0.21
CA GLU A 30 -26.13 -19.17 1.10
C GLU A 30 -25.34 -17.88 1.11
N GLN A 31 -26.04 -16.76 1.16
CA GLN A 31 -25.52 -15.68 1.96
C GLN A 31 -24.92 -16.38 3.17
N LYS A 32 -23.62 -16.69 3.08
CA LYS A 32 -22.87 -17.45 4.04
C LYS A 32 -22.98 -16.44 5.14
N LYS A 33 -23.95 -16.69 6.05
CA LYS A 33 -24.51 -15.70 6.97
C LYS A 33 -23.36 -14.77 7.24
N ILE A 34 -23.40 -13.51 6.73
CA ILE A 34 -22.30 -12.56 6.97
C ILE A 34 -21.97 -12.81 8.41
N ASP A 35 -20.76 -13.33 8.67
CA ASP A 35 -20.43 -13.80 10.00
C ASP A 35 -20.85 -12.63 10.87
N GLN A 36 -21.80 -12.83 11.79
CA GLN A 36 -22.55 -11.70 12.40
C GLN A 36 -21.60 -10.75 13.16
N ASN A 37 -20.32 -11.12 13.22
CA ASN A 37 -19.15 -10.45 13.74
C ASN A 37 -18.40 -9.52 12.74
N VAL A 38 -18.67 -9.52 11.42
CA VAL A 38 -18.01 -8.64 10.44
C VAL A 38 -18.79 -7.34 10.29
N VAL A 39 -18.12 -6.21 10.55
CA VAL A 39 -18.70 -4.88 10.40
C VAL A 39 -18.78 -4.50 8.93
N SER A 40 -19.98 -4.13 8.48
CA SER A 40 -20.22 -3.55 7.17
C SER A 40 -20.83 -2.16 7.38
N GLY A 41 -19.96 -1.15 7.42
CA GLY A 41 -20.31 0.21 7.77
C GLY A 41 -20.52 1.12 6.56
N VAL A 42 -21.26 2.21 6.74
CA VAL A 42 -21.40 3.26 5.72
C VAL A 42 -21.28 4.66 6.32
N TRP A 43 -20.36 5.47 5.81
CA TRP A 43 -20.37 6.92 6.09
C TRP A 43 -21.44 7.60 5.27
N MET A 44 -22.35 8.32 5.93
CA MET A 44 -23.55 8.86 5.31
C MET A 44 -23.73 10.35 5.63
N TRP A 45 -23.88 11.15 4.58
CA TRP A 45 -24.22 12.56 4.69
C TRP A 45 -25.69 12.73 5.11
N PRO A 46 -26.02 13.76 5.92
CA PRO A 46 -27.38 14.04 6.37
C PRO A 46 -28.38 14.24 5.23
N SER A 47 -27.91 14.84 4.13
CA SER A 47 -28.72 15.07 2.94
C SER A 47 -29.33 13.78 2.41
N THR A 48 -28.65 12.64 2.56
CA THR A 48 -29.14 11.32 2.14
C THR A 48 -30.49 11.03 2.79
N TYR A 49 -30.59 11.09 4.12
CA TYR A 49 -31.84 10.81 4.81
C TYR A 49 -32.88 11.92 4.63
N LYS A 50 -32.45 13.19 4.56
CA LYS A 50 -33.33 14.31 4.17
C LYS A 50 -34.02 14.09 2.83
N ALA A 51 -33.37 13.42 1.87
CA ALA A 51 -33.95 13.11 0.56
C ALA A 51 -35.15 12.17 0.66
N TYR A 52 -35.03 11.07 1.41
CA TYR A 52 -36.15 10.14 1.60
C TYR A 52 -37.32 10.84 2.30
N TYR A 53 -37.02 11.76 3.22
CA TYR A 53 -38.05 12.56 3.86
C TYR A 53 -38.70 13.55 2.88
N GLN A 54 -37.92 14.16 1.99
CA GLN A 54 -38.45 14.99 0.91
C GLN A 54 -39.41 14.21 0.03
N GLU A 55 -38.97 13.05 -0.47
CA GLU A 55 -39.75 12.18 -1.36
C GLU A 55 -41.05 11.73 -0.68
N ALA A 56 -41.01 11.35 0.59
CA ALA A 56 -42.19 10.96 1.35
C ALA A 56 -43.20 12.12 1.52
N LEU A 57 -42.73 13.36 1.70
CA LEU A 57 -43.61 14.54 1.78
C LEU A 57 -44.18 14.92 0.41
N GLU A 58 -43.39 14.81 -0.66
CA GLU A 58 -43.82 15.06 -2.03
C GLU A 58 -44.91 14.06 -2.46
N GLU A 59 -44.78 12.78 -2.09
CA GLU A 59 -45.80 11.74 -2.30
C GLU A 59 -47.12 12.03 -1.54
N LEU A 60 -47.05 12.76 -0.43
CA LEU A 60 -48.21 13.23 0.32
C LEU A 60 -48.77 14.57 -0.20
N GLY A 61 -48.24 15.08 -1.32
CA GLY A 61 -48.77 16.23 -2.03
C GLY A 61 -48.05 17.56 -1.77
N TYR A 62 -46.90 17.57 -1.09
CA TYR A 62 -46.16 18.78 -0.75
C TYR A 62 -44.94 18.99 -1.67
N SER A 63 -45.13 19.75 -2.74
CA SER A 63 -44.02 20.12 -3.65
C SER A 63 -42.99 21.02 -2.98
N ASN A 64 -41.70 20.72 -3.15
CA ASN A 64 -40.58 21.43 -2.51
C ASN A 64 -40.80 21.62 -1.00
N PRO A 65 -40.98 20.53 -0.25
CA PRO A 65 -41.58 20.58 1.09
C PRO A 65 -40.72 21.31 2.13
N PHE A 66 -39.42 21.47 1.89
CA PHE A 66 -38.49 22.16 2.79
C PHE A 66 -38.32 23.65 2.47
N ASP A 67 -39.10 24.19 1.53
CA ASP A 67 -39.21 25.63 1.33
C ASP A 67 -39.70 26.31 2.61
N GLU A 68 -39.18 27.52 2.88
CA GLU A 68 -39.51 28.28 4.08
C GLU A 68 -41.00 28.62 4.21
N LYS A 69 -41.73 28.66 3.08
CA LYS A 69 -43.18 28.93 3.03
C LYS A 69 -44.02 27.66 3.08
N VAL A 70 -43.43 26.50 2.77
CA VAL A 70 -44.15 25.24 2.65
C VAL A 70 -44.03 24.44 3.95
N TYR A 71 -42.83 24.18 4.44
CA TYR A 71 -42.61 23.28 5.59
C TYR A 71 -43.41 23.65 6.85
N PRO A 72 -43.54 24.93 7.23
CA PRO A 72 -44.35 25.31 8.40
C PRO A 72 -45.83 25.00 8.26
N THR A 73 -46.34 24.89 7.03
CA THR A 73 -47.76 24.62 6.75
C THR A 73 -48.10 23.13 6.76
N ILE A 74 -47.09 22.26 6.75
CA ILE A 74 -47.29 20.81 6.78
C ILE A 74 -47.70 20.39 8.20
N PRO A 75 -48.85 19.71 8.39
CA PRO A 75 -49.29 19.22 9.69
C PRO A 75 -48.25 18.29 10.35
N GLU A 76 -48.15 18.33 11.68
CA GLU A 76 -47.15 17.52 12.41
C GLU A 76 -47.38 16.00 12.24
N ASP A 77 -48.63 15.53 12.20
CA ASP A 77 -48.96 14.13 11.93
C ASP A 77 -48.51 13.68 10.53
N VAL A 78 -48.58 14.58 9.54
CA VAL A 78 -48.08 14.35 8.19
C VAL A 78 -46.54 14.27 8.19
N LYS A 79 -45.86 15.19 8.90
CA LYS A 79 -44.40 15.16 9.07
C LYS A 79 -43.93 13.87 9.72
N GLU A 80 -44.57 13.44 10.81
CA GLU A 80 -44.28 12.18 11.51
C GLU A 80 -44.47 10.97 10.61
N LYS A 81 -45.58 10.91 9.87
CA LYS A 81 -45.87 9.84 8.91
C LYS A 81 -44.82 9.75 7.79
N ALA A 82 -44.43 10.89 7.23
CA ALA A 82 -43.41 10.95 6.18
C ALA A 82 -42.02 10.57 6.72
N LEU A 83 -41.64 11.00 7.93
CA LEU A 83 -40.38 10.59 8.56
C LEU A 83 -40.31 9.09 8.81
N LYS A 84 -41.40 8.50 9.32
CA LYS A 84 -41.48 7.05 9.52
C LYS A 84 -41.29 6.31 8.19
N THR A 85 -41.99 6.75 7.14
CA THR A 85 -41.87 6.17 5.79
C THR A 85 -40.45 6.29 5.25
N ALA A 86 -39.80 7.45 5.44
CA ALA A 86 -38.43 7.69 5.02
C ALA A 86 -37.43 6.78 5.74
N ALA A 87 -37.59 6.62 7.06
CA ALA A 87 -36.74 5.75 7.87
C ALA A 87 -36.90 4.28 7.47
N GLU A 88 -38.14 3.79 7.33
CA GLU A 88 -38.44 2.42 6.90
C GLU A 88 -37.81 2.10 5.54
N ARG A 89 -37.94 3.01 4.56
CA ARG A 89 -37.33 2.83 3.23
C ARG A 89 -35.81 2.77 3.29
N LEU A 90 -35.18 3.76 3.90
CA LEU A 90 -33.72 3.81 3.98
C LEU A 90 -33.14 2.61 4.76
N VAL A 91 -33.73 2.25 5.90
CA VAL A 91 -33.26 1.13 6.72
C VAL A 91 -33.49 -0.20 6.01
N SER A 92 -34.62 -0.38 5.30
CA SER A 92 -34.84 -1.58 4.47
C SER A 92 -33.76 -1.72 3.41
N GLU A 93 -33.43 -0.65 2.68
CA GLU A 93 -32.37 -0.68 1.66
C GLU A 93 -31.00 -1.01 2.26
N LEU A 94 -30.65 -0.41 3.41
CA LEU A 94 -29.39 -0.69 4.11
C LEU A 94 -29.32 -2.15 4.57
N LYS A 95 -30.42 -2.68 5.11
CA LYS A 95 -30.52 -4.07 5.55
C LYS A 95 -30.41 -5.05 4.39
N GLU A 96 -31.07 -4.77 3.26
CA GLU A 96 -30.96 -5.56 2.03
C GLU A 96 -29.52 -5.56 1.48
N ALA A 97 -28.80 -4.46 1.65
CA ALA A 97 -27.39 -4.35 1.31
C ALA A 97 -26.44 -5.03 2.33
N GLY A 98 -26.96 -5.53 3.45
CA GLY A 98 -26.17 -6.16 4.52
C GLY A 98 -25.34 -5.17 5.33
N ILE A 99 -25.76 -3.91 5.41
CA ILE A 99 -25.12 -2.90 6.26
C ILE A 99 -25.50 -3.16 7.72
N THR A 100 -24.49 -3.18 8.59
CA THR A 100 -24.64 -3.37 10.04
C THR A 100 -24.52 -2.06 10.81
N ASP A 101 -23.83 -1.07 10.22
CA ASP A 101 -23.44 0.16 10.89
C ASP A 101 -23.60 1.38 9.98
N VAL A 102 -24.22 2.43 10.50
CA VAL A 102 -24.37 3.73 9.82
C VAL A 102 -23.61 4.79 10.59
N PHE A 103 -22.68 5.47 9.94
CA PHE A 103 -21.98 6.64 10.46
C PHE A 103 -22.60 7.89 9.84
N ILE A 104 -23.64 8.45 10.47
CA ILE A 104 -24.34 9.62 9.94
C ILE A 104 -23.67 10.91 10.44
N GLU A 105 -23.25 11.80 9.53
CA GLU A 105 -22.63 13.07 9.91
C GLU A 105 -23.68 13.94 10.63
N VAL A 106 -23.51 14.14 11.94
CA VAL A 106 -24.43 14.90 12.78
C VAL A 106 -23.95 16.32 13.07
N LYS A 107 -22.63 16.50 13.13
CA LYS A 107 -21.99 17.81 13.28
C LYS A 107 -21.17 18.10 12.04
N LEU A 108 -21.60 19.10 11.27
CA LEU A 108 -21.04 19.43 9.97
C LEU A 108 -19.72 20.20 10.08
N THR A 109 -18.99 20.26 8.97
CA THR A 109 -17.78 21.09 8.82
C THR A 109 -17.99 22.59 9.06
N LEU A 110 -19.21 23.11 8.91
CA LEU A 110 -19.50 24.51 9.27
C LEU A 110 -19.77 24.71 10.77
N GLY A 111 -19.77 23.65 11.57
CA GLY A 111 -20.08 23.67 13.01
C GLY A 111 -21.56 23.56 13.33
N TYR A 112 -22.43 23.42 12.33
CA TYR A 112 -23.86 23.19 12.55
C TYR A 112 -24.13 21.74 12.95
N VAL A 113 -25.13 21.54 13.81
CA VAL A 113 -25.74 20.25 14.08
C VAL A 113 -27.07 20.11 13.32
N ILE A 114 -27.36 18.91 12.84
CA ILE A 114 -28.54 18.60 11.99
C ILE A 114 -29.79 18.20 12.79
N TYR A 115 -29.94 18.76 13.98
CA TYR A 115 -31.09 18.53 14.85
C TYR A 115 -31.23 19.71 15.82
N PRO A 116 -32.43 20.00 16.36
CA PRO A 116 -32.64 21.05 17.36
C PRO A 116 -31.95 20.71 18.69
N SER A 117 -30.66 21.05 18.81
CA SER A 117 -29.84 20.74 19.99
C SER A 117 -30.21 21.62 21.18
N LYS A 118 -30.24 21.04 22.37
CA LYS A 118 -30.43 21.76 23.64
C LYS A 118 -29.13 22.29 24.20
N VAL A 119 -28.01 21.62 23.90
CA VAL A 119 -26.67 21.99 24.41
C VAL A 119 -25.91 22.90 23.44
N TYR A 120 -26.33 22.97 22.18
CA TYR A 120 -25.76 23.86 21.17
C TYR A 120 -26.81 24.49 20.23
N PRO A 121 -27.88 25.10 20.78
CA PRO A 121 -29.07 25.55 20.04
C PRO A 121 -28.74 26.58 18.95
N GLU A 122 -27.79 27.47 19.19
CA GLU A 122 -27.37 28.52 18.27
C GLU A 122 -26.68 28.00 17.01
N ARG A 123 -26.29 26.72 17.03
CA ARG A 123 -25.71 25.99 15.88
C ARG A 123 -26.60 24.89 15.37
N THR A 124 -27.89 24.94 15.64
CA THR A 124 -28.84 24.17 14.85
C THR A 124 -28.79 24.64 13.39
N TYR A 125 -28.72 23.70 12.44
CA TYR A 125 -28.70 24.04 11.01
C TYR A 125 -29.97 24.84 10.65
N PRO A 126 -29.85 26.03 10.02
CA PRO A 126 -30.94 27.01 10.00
C PRO A 126 -32.07 26.69 9.02
N ALA A 127 -31.86 25.76 8.09
CA ALA A 127 -32.86 25.38 7.09
C ALA A 127 -33.71 24.19 7.53
N TYR A 128 -34.93 24.13 7.02
CA TYR A 128 -35.81 22.98 7.19
C TYR A 128 -35.20 21.70 6.58
N PRO A 129 -35.44 20.53 7.20
CA PRO A 129 -36.24 20.32 8.41
C PRO A 129 -35.45 20.52 9.73
N TYR A 130 -34.12 20.66 9.66
CA TYR A 130 -33.22 20.51 10.79
C TYR A 130 -33.42 21.54 11.92
N ASN A 131 -33.87 22.74 11.57
CA ASN A 131 -34.10 23.85 12.52
C ASN A 131 -35.26 23.62 13.50
N THR A 132 -36.22 22.77 13.14
CA THR A 132 -37.48 22.61 13.88
C THR A 132 -37.84 21.16 14.16
N THR A 133 -37.33 20.23 13.35
CA THR A 133 -37.68 18.81 13.46
C THR A 133 -36.42 17.97 13.72
N ASN A 134 -36.46 17.17 14.78
CA ASN A 134 -35.42 16.17 15.02
C ASN A 134 -35.67 14.93 14.15
N ILE A 135 -35.16 14.98 12.92
CA ILE A 135 -35.36 13.88 11.97
C ILE A 135 -34.62 12.60 12.40
N LEU A 136 -33.57 12.70 13.24
CA LEU A 136 -32.70 11.58 13.58
C LEU A 136 -33.40 10.51 14.42
N LYS A 137 -34.36 10.89 15.28
CA LYS A 137 -35.05 9.95 16.18
C LYS A 137 -35.77 8.81 15.44
N PRO A 138 -36.68 9.07 14.46
CA PRO A 138 -37.29 8.00 13.68
C PRO A 138 -36.30 7.07 12.98
N LEU A 139 -35.17 7.62 12.50
CA LEU A 139 -34.10 6.82 11.88
C LEU A 139 -33.43 5.89 12.89
N LEU A 140 -33.08 6.40 14.08
CA LEU A 140 -32.47 5.60 15.16
C LEU A 140 -33.40 4.45 15.55
N GLU A 141 -34.66 4.75 15.84
CA GLU A 141 -35.64 3.75 16.26
C GLU A 141 -35.85 2.66 15.21
N GLU A 142 -35.94 3.03 13.93
CA GLU A 142 -36.10 2.06 12.84
C GLU A 142 -34.83 1.24 12.60
N ALA A 143 -33.65 1.86 12.68
CA ALA A 143 -32.37 1.16 12.58
C ALA A 143 -32.23 0.10 13.69
N HIS A 144 -32.53 0.46 14.93
CA HIS A 144 -32.47 -0.46 16.08
C HIS A 144 -33.46 -1.62 15.96
N ARG A 145 -34.70 -1.35 15.52
CA ARG A 145 -35.69 -2.41 15.21
C ARG A 145 -35.16 -3.44 14.20
N ASN A 146 -34.24 -3.02 13.33
CA ASN A 146 -33.65 -3.85 12.30
C ASN A 146 -32.23 -4.35 12.61
N GLY A 147 -31.73 -4.08 13.82
CA GLY A 147 -30.40 -4.53 14.26
C GLY A 147 -29.24 -3.77 13.60
N ILE A 148 -29.47 -2.55 13.10
CA ILE A 148 -28.44 -1.66 12.56
C ILE A 148 -28.02 -0.68 13.63
N ARG A 149 -26.71 -0.60 13.91
CA ARG A 149 -26.14 0.40 14.82
C ARG A 149 -25.97 1.73 14.09
N VAL A 150 -26.22 2.82 14.80
CA VAL A 150 -26.05 4.17 14.28
C VAL A 150 -25.05 4.94 15.13
N HIS A 151 -23.98 5.38 14.49
CA HIS A 151 -22.88 6.15 15.08
C HIS A 151 -23.00 7.60 14.63
N ALA A 152 -22.89 8.51 15.59
CA ALA A 152 -22.89 9.95 15.32
C ALA A 152 -21.50 10.36 14.83
N TRP A 153 -21.39 10.66 13.53
CA TRP A 153 -20.18 11.19 12.94
C TRP A 153 -20.07 12.69 13.23
N MET A 154 -19.05 13.06 14.00
CA MET A 154 -18.78 14.42 14.44
C MET A 154 -17.49 14.94 13.80
N ILE A 155 -17.61 16.05 13.07
CA ILE A 155 -16.45 16.82 12.64
C ILE A 155 -15.90 17.54 13.87
N VAL A 156 -14.65 17.27 14.23
CA VAL A 156 -14.08 17.75 15.49
C VAL A 156 -13.79 19.24 15.45
N HIS A 157 -12.74 19.70 14.76
CA HIS A 157 -12.20 21.06 14.97
C HIS A 157 -12.66 22.11 13.95
N TYR A 158 -13.70 21.84 13.17
CA TYR A 158 -14.25 22.80 12.20
C TYR A 158 -15.54 23.42 12.75
N ASP A 159 -15.55 24.75 12.86
CA ASP A 159 -16.68 25.56 13.33
C ASP A 159 -16.56 27.03 12.95
N LYS A 160 -17.43 27.51 12.05
CA LYS A 160 -17.39 28.92 11.62
C LYS A 160 -17.92 29.88 12.67
N TYR A 161 -18.80 29.45 13.56
CA TYR A 161 -19.36 30.33 14.58
C TYR A 161 -18.38 30.57 15.72
N PHE A 162 -17.70 29.49 16.13
CA PHE A 162 -16.67 29.59 17.16
C PHE A 162 -15.45 30.40 16.66
N PHE A 163 -15.17 30.35 15.34
CA PHE A 163 -14.12 31.15 14.67
C PHE A 163 -14.28 32.69 14.81
N GLY A 164 -15.46 33.20 15.18
CA GLY A 164 -15.69 34.63 15.45
C GLY A 164 -15.64 35.02 16.93
N LYS A 165 -15.51 34.04 17.83
CA LYS A 165 -15.56 34.25 19.28
C LYS A 165 -14.20 34.03 19.96
N THR A 166 -13.37 33.09 19.50
CA THR A 166 -12.08 32.75 20.16
C THR A 166 -11.12 31.88 19.33
N ASP A 167 -9.81 31.99 19.63
CA ASP A 167 -8.69 31.04 19.45
C ASP A 167 -8.72 30.04 18.26
N PRO A 168 -8.58 30.53 17.01
CA PRO A 168 -8.58 29.68 15.81
C PRO A 168 -7.25 28.96 15.60
N ILE A 169 -7.21 28.03 14.64
CA ILE A 169 -5.94 27.52 14.08
C ILE A 169 -5.32 28.60 13.19
N TRP A 170 -4.00 28.77 13.28
CA TRP A 170 -3.25 29.70 12.44
C TRP A 170 -2.33 28.96 11.49
N HIS A 171 -2.16 29.53 10.30
CA HIS A 171 -1.12 29.19 9.35
C HIS A 171 0.18 29.92 9.72
N VAL A 172 1.32 29.29 9.50
CA VAL A 172 2.66 29.81 9.82
C VAL A 172 3.04 31.15 9.20
N GLY A 173 2.42 31.53 8.07
CA GLY A 173 2.91 32.59 7.18
C GLY A 173 3.23 32.08 5.78
N LYS A 174 3.24 33.00 4.81
CA LYS A 174 3.72 32.81 3.42
C LYS A 174 3.92 34.17 2.75
N ALA A 175 4.59 34.20 1.60
CA ALA A 175 4.89 35.43 0.85
C ALA A 175 3.66 36.36 0.64
N SER A 176 2.49 35.81 0.26
CA SER A 176 1.27 36.62 0.03
C SER A 176 0.65 37.20 1.32
N LYS A 177 1.26 36.93 2.48
CA LYS A 177 0.87 37.37 3.81
C LYS A 177 2.07 38.00 4.54
N ASN A 178 3.07 38.46 3.78
CA ASN A 178 4.30 39.06 4.30
C ASN A 178 5.03 38.18 5.32
N TRP A 179 4.90 36.85 5.22
CA TRP A 179 5.47 35.89 6.16
C TRP A 179 4.97 36.04 7.60
N GLU A 180 3.83 36.71 7.79
CA GLU A 180 3.16 36.79 9.08
C GLU A 180 2.18 35.64 9.24
N ALA A 181 2.16 35.01 10.42
CA ALA A 181 1.17 34.01 10.76
C ALA A 181 -0.25 34.61 10.70
N TYR A 182 -1.24 33.83 10.25
CA TYR A 182 -2.60 34.32 10.09
C TYR A 182 -3.65 33.26 10.43
N PRO A 183 -4.81 33.66 11.00
CA PRO A 183 -5.88 32.72 11.35
C PRO A 183 -6.50 32.08 10.12
N VAL A 184 -6.87 30.80 10.23
CA VAL A 184 -7.51 30.00 9.19
C VAL A 184 -9.02 29.98 9.42
N PRO A 185 -9.82 30.59 8.53
CA PRO A 185 -11.28 30.67 8.67
C PRO A 185 -11.97 29.33 8.93
N GLY A 186 -12.82 29.33 9.96
CA GLY A 186 -13.69 28.20 10.32
C GLY A 186 -13.01 27.03 11.02
N ARG A 187 -11.77 27.19 11.52
CA ARG A 187 -11.05 26.14 12.26
C ARG A 187 -10.72 26.57 13.67
N VAL A 188 -11.13 25.74 14.63
CA VAL A 188 -10.90 25.94 16.07
C VAL A 188 -9.62 25.22 16.47
N ARG A 189 -8.81 25.82 17.35
CA ARG A 189 -7.59 25.18 17.85
C ARG A 189 -7.93 23.91 18.64
N LEU A 190 -7.21 22.82 18.40
CA LEU A 190 -7.44 21.53 19.07
C LEU A 190 -7.27 21.63 20.59
N SER A 191 -6.32 22.42 21.10
CA SER A 191 -6.15 22.65 22.54
C SER A 191 -7.21 23.56 23.19
N ASN A 192 -8.24 23.99 22.47
CA ASN A 192 -9.32 24.80 23.03
C ASN A 192 -10.25 23.95 23.92
N LYS A 193 -10.10 24.12 25.24
CA LYS A 193 -10.86 23.37 26.26
C LYS A 193 -12.36 23.74 26.30
N GLU A 194 -12.71 24.99 26.00
CA GLU A 194 -14.12 25.41 25.96
C GLU A 194 -14.85 24.71 24.82
N TYR A 195 -14.21 24.65 23.66
CA TYR A 195 -14.78 23.97 22.51
C TYR A 195 -14.82 22.45 22.67
N LEU A 196 -13.78 21.85 23.27
CA LEU A 196 -13.82 20.44 23.68
C LEU A 196 -15.05 20.17 24.56
N LYS A 197 -15.38 21.09 25.49
CA LYS A 197 -16.57 20.93 26.35
C LYS A 197 -17.88 20.96 25.57
N VAL A 198 -17.97 21.79 24.53
CA VAL A 198 -19.12 21.80 23.61
C VAL A 198 -19.27 20.42 22.96
N LEU A 199 -18.19 19.85 22.43
CA LEU A 199 -18.25 18.52 21.81
C LEU A 199 -18.59 17.40 22.79
N GLU A 200 -18.04 17.43 24.02
CA GLU A 200 -18.41 16.49 25.08
C GLU A 200 -19.91 16.53 25.39
N ASN A 201 -20.51 17.73 25.43
CA ASN A 201 -21.92 17.90 25.71
C ASN A 201 -22.79 17.44 24.51
N ILE A 202 -22.36 17.72 23.28
CA ILE A 202 -23.01 17.20 22.06
C ILE A 202 -22.96 15.66 22.06
N ALA A 203 -21.81 15.06 22.36
CA ALA A 203 -21.66 13.61 22.45
C ALA A 203 -22.62 13.00 23.50
N LYS A 204 -22.74 13.61 24.68
CA LYS A 204 -23.71 13.20 25.72
C LYS A 204 -25.15 13.27 25.23
N GLU A 205 -25.52 14.38 24.60
CA GLU A 205 -26.84 14.57 24.04
C GLU A 205 -27.16 13.49 22.98
N LEU A 206 -26.22 13.22 22.08
CA LEU A 206 -26.37 12.22 21.02
C LEU A 206 -26.49 10.80 21.57
N ILE A 207 -25.63 10.38 22.51
CA ILE A 207 -25.77 9.06 23.15
C ILE A 207 -27.12 8.96 23.87
N SER A 208 -27.55 10.00 24.59
CA SER A 208 -28.89 10.00 25.23
C SER A 208 -30.06 10.00 24.24
N MET A 209 -29.84 10.46 23.00
CA MET A 209 -30.83 10.41 21.92
C MET A 209 -31.03 9.01 21.36
N GLY A 210 -30.07 8.11 21.57
CA GLY A 210 -30.12 6.71 21.16
C GLY A 210 -28.96 6.27 20.26
N PHE A 211 -27.96 7.10 19.99
CA PHE A 211 -26.82 6.67 19.19
C PHE A 211 -26.02 5.55 19.90
N ASP A 212 -25.53 4.58 19.12
CA ASP A 212 -24.74 3.45 19.59
C ASP A 212 -23.26 3.81 19.79
N GLY A 213 -22.82 4.92 19.21
CA GLY A 213 -21.44 5.37 19.29
C GLY A 213 -21.19 6.76 18.74
N ILE A 214 -19.98 7.27 18.97
CA ILE A 214 -19.46 8.53 18.46
C ILE A 214 -18.30 8.22 17.50
N HIS A 215 -18.37 8.77 16.30
CA HIS A 215 -17.31 8.68 15.30
C HIS A 215 -16.61 10.03 15.13
N LEU A 216 -15.32 10.05 15.44
CA LEU A 216 -14.47 11.23 15.39
C LEU A 216 -13.83 11.36 14.02
N ASP A 217 -14.11 12.46 13.33
CA ASP A 217 -13.46 12.80 12.08
C ASP A 217 -12.82 14.19 12.15
N TYR A 218 -11.84 14.41 11.29
CA TYR A 218 -10.94 15.56 11.33
C TYR A 218 -10.29 15.73 12.71
N ILE A 219 -10.08 14.63 13.43
CA ILE A 219 -9.33 14.61 14.69
C ILE A 219 -7.82 14.58 14.42
N ARG A 220 -7.35 15.65 13.80
CA ARG A 220 -5.96 15.85 13.33
C ARG A 220 -5.71 17.32 13.04
N TYR A 221 -4.45 17.72 12.98
CA TYR A 221 -4.11 18.93 12.23
C TYR A 221 -4.25 18.66 10.73
N PRO A 222 -4.77 19.58 9.91
CA PRO A 222 -4.93 19.27 8.48
C PRO A 222 -3.63 19.31 7.67
N HIS A 223 -2.58 19.96 8.20
CA HIS A 223 -1.27 20.12 7.56
C HIS A 223 -0.25 20.62 8.59
N MET A 224 1.05 20.42 8.34
CA MET A 224 2.10 20.87 9.25
C MET A 224 2.37 22.39 9.26
N VAL A 225 1.76 23.14 8.34
CA VAL A 225 1.86 24.61 8.28
C VAL A 225 0.89 25.29 9.25
N TYR A 226 0.14 24.49 10.00
CA TYR A 226 -0.83 24.96 10.98
C TYR A 226 -0.30 24.80 12.41
N SER A 227 -1.02 25.38 13.38
CA SER A 227 -0.67 25.44 14.82
C SER A 227 0.27 26.59 15.21
N PHE A 228 0.20 27.73 14.51
CA PHE A 228 1.07 28.90 14.78
C PHE A 228 0.29 30.09 15.35
N SER A 229 -0.69 29.83 16.24
CA SER A 229 -1.42 30.94 16.88
C SER A 229 -0.54 31.64 17.91
N PRO A 230 -0.81 32.89 18.31
CA PRO A 230 -0.07 33.54 19.38
C PRO A 230 0.03 32.68 20.65
N LYS A 231 -1.05 31.97 21.00
CA LYS A 231 -1.07 31.04 22.15
C LYS A 231 -0.26 29.76 21.95
N ASP A 232 -0.15 29.28 20.71
CA ASP A 232 0.72 28.13 20.40
C ASP A 232 2.19 28.53 20.49
N LEU A 233 2.54 29.72 20.02
CA LEU A 233 3.89 30.29 20.10
C LEU A 233 4.29 30.54 21.56
N GLU A 234 3.45 31.23 22.34
CA GLU A 234 3.67 31.47 23.77
C GLU A 234 3.90 30.15 24.53
N ARG A 235 3.01 29.17 24.33
CA ARG A 235 3.14 27.83 24.95
C ARG A 235 4.44 27.12 24.54
N ALA A 236 4.88 27.30 23.30
CA ALA A 236 6.12 26.69 22.82
C ALA A 236 7.36 27.39 23.42
N GLU A 237 7.34 28.71 23.54
CA GLU A 237 8.38 29.49 24.20
C GLU A 237 8.49 29.15 25.69
N GLU A 238 7.36 29.03 26.40
CA GLU A 238 7.30 28.53 27.78
C GLU A 238 7.88 27.12 27.92
N ALA A 239 7.69 26.29 26.89
CA ALA A 239 8.31 24.97 26.80
C ALA A 239 9.80 25.03 26.38
N GLY A 240 10.40 26.21 26.24
CA GLY A 240 11.80 26.40 25.88
C GLY A 240 12.13 26.04 24.43
N ILE A 241 11.14 26.10 23.53
CA ILE A 241 11.30 25.82 22.10
C ILE A 241 11.73 27.11 21.39
N ASN A 242 12.76 27.04 20.54
CA ASN A 242 13.07 28.12 19.62
C ASN A 242 12.03 28.18 18.48
N VAL A 243 10.98 28.97 18.67
CA VAL A 243 9.88 29.10 17.70
C VAL A 243 10.33 29.70 16.37
N THR A 244 11.30 30.62 16.35
CA THR A 244 11.84 31.19 15.11
C THR A 244 12.43 30.11 14.22
N LYS A 245 13.18 29.17 14.82
CA LYS A 245 13.77 28.04 14.11
C LYS A 245 12.70 27.08 13.58
N VAL A 246 11.69 26.76 14.39
CA VAL A 246 10.56 25.91 13.96
C VAL A 246 9.82 26.54 12.79
N THR A 247 9.47 27.82 12.89
CA THR A 247 8.81 28.59 11.82
C THR A 247 9.62 28.56 10.53
N LEU A 248 10.91 28.91 10.60
CA LEU A 248 11.80 28.91 9.44
C LEU A 248 11.90 27.52 8.79
N ALA A 249 12.01 26.46 9.60
CA ALA A 249 12.08 25.08 9.10
C ALA A 249 10.80 24.63 8.40
N VAL A 250 9.63 24.95 8.97
CA VAL A 250 8.34 24.66 8.32
C VAL A 250 8.20 25.45 7.03
N GLU A 251 8.47 26.75 7.05
CA GLU A 251 8.33 27.60 5.87
C GLU A 251 9.26 27.17 4.73
N HIS A 252 10.54 26.92 5.03
CA HIS A 252 11.53 26.50 4.02
C HIS A 252 11.20 25.13 3.42
N THR A 253 10.44 24.30 4.15
CA THR A 253 9.95 23.02 3.62
C THR A 253 8.94 23.22 2.49
N PHE A 254 8.10 24.27 2.54
CA PHE A 254 6.99 24.43 1.59
C PHE A 254 7.12 25.63 0.64
N TYR A 255 7.93 26.62 0.99
CA TYR A 255 8.01 27.91 0.29
C TYR A 255 9.45 28.24 -0.13
N ASN A 256 9.57 28.85 -1.31
CA ASN A 256 10.83 29.37 -1.81
C ASN A 256 11.12 30.73 -1.18
N ASP A 257 12.40 31.07 -1.11
CA ASP A 257 12.91 32.39 -0.79
C ASP A 257 12.38 32.94 0.55
N VAL A 258 12.25 32.05 1.53
CA VAL A 258 11.84 32.40 2.90
C VAL A 258 12.86 33.38 3.50
N PRO A 259 12.45 34.57 3.95
CA PRO A 259 13.35 35.54 4.57
C PRO A 259 13.97 34.99 5.85
N ILE A 260 15.27 35.23 6.04
CA ILE A 260 15.96 34.85 7.28
C ILE A 260 15.87 36.03 8.25
N PRO A 261 15.20 35.88 9.41
CA PRO A 261 15.01 36.96 10.37
C PRO A 261 16.31 37.65 10.77
N GLY A 262 16.29 38.99 10.82
CA GLY A 262 17.47 39.80 11.18
C GLY A 262 18.53 39.93 10.09
N THR A 263 18.25 39.48 8.86
CA THR A 263 19.17 39.58 7.72
C THR A 263 18.46 40.04 6.45
N ASN A 264 19.23 40.47 5.44
CA ASN A 264 18.72 40.76 4.09
C ASN A 264 18.80 39.53 3.14
N LYS A 265 18.92 38.31 3.69
CA LYS A 265 19.07 37.07 2.92
C LYS A 265 17.81 36.20 2.99
N THR A 266 17.68 35.26 2.07
CA THR A 266 16.63 34.23 2.06
C THR A 266 17.25 32.83 2.16
N MET A 267 16.41 31.85 2.49
CA MET A 267 16.76 30.43 2.48
C MET A 267 16.91 29.83 1.06
N GLY A 268 16.62 30.60 0.00
CA GLY A 268 16.63 30.11 -1.38
C GLY A 268 15.48 29.15 -1.71
N PRO A 269 15.63 28.29 -2.74
CA PRO A 269 14.60 27.34 -3.15
C PRO A 269 14.16 26.43 -2.00
N LYS A 270 12.87 26.06 -1.95
CA LYS A 270 12.35 25.18 -0.91
C LYS A 270 13.04 23.81 -0.93
N ASP A 271 13.22 23.23 0.25
CA ASP A 271 13.64 21.84 0.41
C ASP A 271 12.50 21.04 1.05
N PRO A 272 11.74 20.24 0.29
CA PRO A 272 10.55 19.53 0.78
C PRO A 272 10.84 18.50 1.88
N TYR A 273 12.12 18.20 2.16
CA TYR A 273 12.54 17.29 3.21
C TYR A 273 13.24 17.98 4.39
N TYR A 274 13.41 19.31 4.34
CA TYR A 274 14.23 20.04 5.31
C TYR A 274 13.85 19.76 6.77
N ILE A 275 12.57 19.94 7.12
CA ILE A 275 12.11 19.74 8.49
C ILE A 275 12.15 18.26 8.91
N PHE A 276 11.94 17.34 7.97
CA PHE A 276 12.04 15.90 8.22
C PHE A 276 13.47 15.52 8.61
N LYS A 277 14.47 16.06 7.90
CA LYS A 277 15.88 15.87 8.24
C LYS A 277 16.20 16.36 9.65
N LEU A 278 15.70 17.53 10.03
CA LEU A 278 15.91 18.04 11.40
C LEU A 278 15.23 17.15 12.45
N TYR A 279 14.02 16.66 12.16
CA TYR A 279 13.30 15.76 13.06
C TYR A 279 14.04 14.43 13.26
N VAL A 280 14.48 13.79 12.17
CA VAL A 280 15.23 12.52 12.22
C VAL A 280 16.59 12.69 12.89
N LYS A 281 17.23 13.86 12.77
CA LYS A 281 18.46 14.21 13.52
C LYS A 281 18.23 14.44 15.02
N GLY A 282 16.99 14.37 15.50
CA GLY A 282 16.67 14.60 16.90
C GLY A 282 16.80 16.06 17.32
N ASP A 283 16.59 17.00 16.40
CA ASP A 283 16.62 18.42 16.74
C ASP A 283 15.59 18.73 17.82
N LYS A 284 16.09 19.12 19.02
CA LYS A 284 15.26 19.26 20.22
C LYS A 284 14.07 20.19 20.06
N ASP A 285 14.21 21.27 19.27
CA ASP A 285 13.16 22.27 19.09
C ASP A 285 12.07 21.72 18.16
N ILE A 286 12.50 21.07 17.07
CA ILE A 286 11.60 20.47 16.09
C ILE A 286 10.84 19.30 16.71
N VAL A 287 11.54 18.37 17.38
CA VAL A 287 10.91 17.20 18.03
C VAL A 287 9.86 17.66 19.05
N LYS A 288 10.23 18.56 19.96
CA LYS A 288 9.34 19.04 21.02
C LYS A 288 8.12 19.80 20.48
N TRP A 289 8.26 20.53 19.38
CA TRP A 289 7.13 21.19 18.72
C TRP A 289 6.07 20.19 18.25
N PHE A 290 6.48 19.10 17.58
CA PHE A 290 5.54 18.09 17.11
C PHE A 290 4.99 17.21 18.24
N GLU A 291 5.73 17.03 19.35
CA GLU A 291 5.20 16.43 20.58
C GLU A 291 4.07 17.26 21.19
N LEU A 292 4.19 18.59 21.24
CA LEU A 292 3.10 19.47 21.69
C LEU A 292 1.85 19.31 20.83
N ARG A 293 2.02 19.23 19.50
CA ARG A 293 0.90 19.02 18.57
C ARG A 293 0.27 17.64 18.73
N ARG A 294 1.08 16.58 18.91
CA ARG A 294 0.58 15.23 19.20
C ARG A 294 -0.21 15.20 20.50
N LYS A 295 0.29 15.84 21.55
CA LYS A 295 -0.40 15.96 22.83
C LYS A 295 -1.77 16.63 22.71
N ASP A 296 -1.92 17.62 21.82
CA ASP A 296 -3.22 18.27 21.58
C ASP A 296 -4.23 17.28 21.00
N VAL A 297 -3.84 16.46 20.01
CA VAL A 297 -4.70 15.40 19.45
C VAL A 297 -5.01 14.34 20.50
N ASP A 298 -3.98 13.84 21.21
CA ASP A 298 -4.12 12.78 22.22
C ASP A 298 -5.05 13.19 23.35
N SER A 299 -4.88 14.40 23.88
CA SER A 299 -5.74 14.94 24.95
C SER A 299 -7.19 15.05 24.49
N TYR A 300 -7.40 15.45 23.24
CA TYR A 300 -8.72 15.60 22.66
C TYR A 300 -9.43 14.25 22.51
N VAL A 301 -8.75 13.27 21.92
CA VAL A 301 -9.26 11.90 21.72
C VAL A 301 -9.51 11.23 23.07
N GLY A 302 -8.55 11.30 23.99
CA GLY A 302 -8.64 10.68 25.30
C GLY A 302 -9.82 11.21 26.12
N ASN A 303 -10.00 12.54 26.16
CA ASN A 303 -11.09 13.15 26.92
C ASN A 303 -12.47 12.76 26.38
N ILE A 304 -12.67 12.83 25.05
CA ILE A 304 -13.96 12.43 24.45
C ILE A 304 -14.19 10.94 24.67
N THR A 305 -13.18 10.10 24.50
CA THR A 305 -13.30 8.65 24.69
C THR A 305 -13.73 8.33 26.12
N GLN A 306 -13.08 8.93 27.11
CA GLN A 306 -13.43 8.77 28.52
C GLN A 306 -14.86 9.23 28.82
N VAL A 307 -15.27 10.39 28.28
CA VAL A 307 -16.63 10.89 28.46
C VAL A 307 -17.65 9.94 27.84
N VAL A 308 -17.44 9.49 26.61
CA VAL A 308 -18.38 8.59 25.91
C VAL A 308 -18.47 7.23 26.60
N HIS A 309 -17.35 6.65 27.05
CA HIS A 309 -17.34 5.38 27.80
C HIS A 309 -17.98 5.47 29.18
N SER A 310 -18.11 6.67 29.75
CA SER A 310 -18.84 6.88 31.02
C SER A 310 -20.37 6.82 30.86
N LEU A 311 -20.87 6.84 29.62
CA LEU A 311 -22.29 6.81 29.30
C LEU A 311 -22.78 5.38 29.02
N LYS A 312 -24.08 5.27 28.77
CA LYS A 312 -24.75 4.04 28.34
C LYS A 312 -25.62 4.34 27.13
N THR A 313 -25.60 3.43 26.17
CA THR A 313 -26.50 3.46 25.00
C THR A 313 -27.93 3.14 25.42
N TRP A 314 -28.87 3.29 24.49
CA TRP A 314 -30.31 3.01 24.67
C TRP A 314 -30.62 1.59 25.17
N ASN A 315 -29.74 0.62 24.94
CA ASN A 315 -29.85 -0.76 25.40
C ASN A 315 -28.95 -1.11 26.60
N GLY A 316 -28.33 -0.11 27.25
CA GLY A 316 -27.51 -0.30 28.45
C GLY A 316 -26.05 -0.73 28.20
N GLU A 317 -25.62 -0.79 26.94
CA GLU A 317 -24.25 -1.15 26.56
C GLU A 317 -23.29 0.03 26.70
N LYS A 318 -21.98 -0.26 26.65
CA LYS A 318 -20.95 0.78 26.53
C LYS A 318 -20.98 1.36 25.11
N PRO A 319 -21.11 2.69 24.92
CA PRO A 319 -21.08 3.27 23.58
C PRO A 319 -19.71 3.07 22.91
N ILE A 320 -19.74 2.95 21.58
CA ILE A 320 -18.54 2.75 20.75
C ILE A 320 -17.91 4.10 20.41
N VAL A 321 -16.59 4.21 20.56
CA VAL A 321 -15.81 5.34 20.04
C VAL A 321 -15.00 4.87 18.84
N SER A 322 -15.16 5.56 17.72
CA SER A 322 -14.43 5.25 16.49
C SER A 322 -13.77 6.49 15.91
N ALA A 323 -12.71 6.31 15.10
CA ALA A 323 -11.99 7.43 14.51
C ALA A 323 -11.61 7.21 13.04
N ALA A 324 -11.82 8.23 12.22
CA ALA A 324 -11.29 8.30 10.85
C ALA A 324 -9.81 8.72 10.88
N LEU A 325 -8.95 7.90 10.28
CA LEU A 325 -7.49 8.06 10.35
C LEU A 325 -6.88 8.20 8.96
N MET A 326 -5.81 9.01 8.87
CA MET A 326 -5.02 9.11 7.65
C MET A 326 -4.15 7.84 7.46
N PRO A 327 -4.07 7.27 6.24
CA PRO A 327 -3.25 6.11 5.90
C PRO A 327 -1.83 6.43 5.45
N ASP A 328 -1.44 7.71 5.43
CA ASP A 328 -0.26 8.18 4.72
C ASP A 328 1.07 7.55 5.14
N TRP A 329 1.21 7.10 6.39
CA TRP A 329 2.43 6.42 6.84
C TRP A 329 2.64 5.03 6.21
N THR A 330 1.62 4.48 5.55
CA THR A 330 1.71 3.22 4.81
C THR A 330 1.95 3.45 3.31
N ARG A 331 2.11 4.70 2.87
CA ARG A 331 2.29 5.05 1.46
C ARG A 331 3.75 4.97 1.06
N ASP A 332 3.98 4.32 -0.07
CA ASP A 332 5.31 4.14 -0.62
C ASP A 332 5.74 5.28 -1.54
N ASN A 333 4.91 6.30 -1.78
CA ASN A 333 5.29 7.47 -2.57
C ASN A 333 5.76 8.66 -1.73
N ILE A 334 5.90 8.48 -0.41
CA ILE A 334 6.41 9.48 0.54
C ILE A 334 7.78 9.02 1.03
N LEU A 335 8.79 9.90 1.02
CA LEU A 335 10.14 9.54 1.46
C LEU A 335 10.24 9.42 2.99
N TYR A 336 9.43 10.13 3.77
CA TYR A 336 9.40 10.04 5.26
C TYR A 336 7.97 9.77 5.74
N PRO A 337 7.40 8.58 5.47
CA PRO A 337 5.96 8.36 5.63
C PRO A 337 5.50 8.43 7.10
N GLU A 338 6.30 7.91 8.03
CA GLU A 338 5.98 7.93 9.47
C GLU A 338 6.04 9.35 10.05
N GLU A 339 7.12 10.07 9.78
CA GLU A 339 7.26 11.48 10.16
C GLU A 339 6.19 12.32 9.48
N PHE A 340 5.85 12.05 8.21
CA PHE A 340 4.81 12.78 7.49
C PHE A 340 3.48 12.70 8.23
N GLN A 341 3.10 11.50 8.66
CA GLN A 341 1.89 11.26 9.42
C GLN A 341 1.89 11.99 10.78
N ILE A 342 3.02 11.96 11.51
CA ILE A 342 3.18 12.67 12.78
C ILE A 342 3.14 14.19 12.56
N MET A 343 3.89 14.70 11.61
CA MET A 343 4.13 16.14 11.45
C MET A 343 2.96 16.85 10.76
N HIS A 344 2.31 16.22 9.78
CA HIS A 344 1.13 16.80 9.14
C HIS A 344 -0.09 16.70 10.04
N TYR A 345 -0.36 15.49 10.56
CA TYR A 345 -1.65 15.16 11.16
C TYR A 345 -1.61 15.09 12.67
N ALA A 346 -0.44 14.87 13.26
CA ALA A 346 -0.29 14.54 14.68
C ALA A 346 -1.16 13.33 15.08
N GLN A 347 -1.36 12.40 14.16
CA GLN A 347 -2.14 11.18 14.34
C GLN A 347 -1.20 9.97 14.32
N VAL A 348 -1.09 9.25 15.43
CA VAL A 348 -0.36 7.98 15.50
C VAL A 348 -1.33 6.88 15.91
N TRP A 349 -1.54 5.88 15.05
CA TRP A 349 -2.59 4.88 15.26
C TRP A 349 -2.45 4.14 16.59
N SER A 350 -1.22 3.82 17.01
CA SER A 350 -0.99 3.14 18.30
C SER A 350 -1.42 3.97 19.51
N ASP A 351 -1.44 5.31 19.40
CA ASP A 351 -1.89 6.14 20.51
C ASP A 351 -3.39 6.12 20.66
N PHE A 352 -4.13 6.09 19.54
CA PHE A 352 -5.59 5.95 19.57
C PHE A 352 -6.00 4.63 20.25
N VAL A 353 -5.25 3.55 20.01
CA VAL A 353 -5.42 2.27 20.75
C VAL A 353 -5.16 2.45 22.25
N LYS A 354 -4.07 3.13 22.64
CA LYS A 354 -3.75 3.39 24.07
C LYS A 354 -4.77 4.29 24.75
N LEU A 355 -5.37 5.22 24.02
CA LEU A 355 -6.40 6.16 24.50
C LEU A 355 -7.78 5.51 24.61
N GLY A 356 -7.92 4.23 24.23
CA GLY A 356 -9.15 3.46 24.38
C GLY A 356 -10.14 3.62 23.22
N VAL A 357 -9.71 4.14 22.06
CA VAL A 357 -10.59 4.19 20.88
C VAL A 357 -10.93 2.75 20.47
N ASP A 358 -12.22 2.43 20.46
CA ASP A 358 -12.67 1.06 20.22
C ASP A 358 -12.38 0.66 18.77
N TRP A 359 -12.71 1.51 17.79
CA TRP A 359 -12.56 1.19 16.35
C TRP A 359 -11.69 2.20 15.61
N LEU A 360 -10.65 1.71 14.94
CA LEU A 360 -9.78 2.52 14.10
C LEU A 360 -10.13 2.30 12.64
N ILE A 361 -10.33 3.39 11.89
CA ILE A 361 -10.80 3.35 10.51
C ILE A 361 -9.90 4.19 9.59
N PRO A 362 -8.73 3.68 9.17
CA PRO A 362 -7.93 4.32 8.13
C PRO A 362 -8.69 4.39 6.80
N MET A 363 -8.66 5.55 6.15
CA MET A 363 -9.34 5.80 4.87
C MET A 363 -8.44 5.37 3.69
N ALA A 364 -8.44 4.09 3.34
CA ALA A 364 -7.56 3.48 2.33
C ALA A 364 -7.98 3.78 0.89
N TYR A 365 -8.18 5.05 0.54
CA TYR A 365 -8.70 5.48 -0.76
C TYR A 365 -7.63 5.39 -1.87
N PHE A 366 -7.33 4.17 -2.30
CA PHE A 366 -6.17 3.86 -3.15
C PHE A 366 -6.06 4.77 -4.38
N LYS A 367 -7.19 5.07 -5.05
CA LYS A 367 -7.18 5.91 -6.26
C LYS A 367 -6.85 7.37 -5.95
N ASP A 368 -7.40 7.93 -4.88
CA ASP A 368 -7.13 9.32 -4.48
C ASP A 368 -5.68 9.49 -4.00
N TYR A 369 -5.10 8.43 -3.43
CA TYR A 369 -3.70 8.40 -2.99
C TYR A 369 -2.70 8.02 -4.09
N GLY A 370 -3.17 7.60 -5.27
CA GLY A 370 -2.35 7.15 -6.39
C GLY A 370 -1.65 5.81 -6.17
N GLU A 371 -2.21 4.97 -5.31
CA GLU A 371 -1.68 3.65 -4.92
C GLU A 371 -2.38 2.53 -5.71
N PRO A 372 -1.79 1.32 -5.85
CA PRO A 372 -2.49 0.16 -6.40
C PRO A 372 -3.54 -0.36 -5.42
N ILE A 373 -4.58 -1.04 -5.91
CA ILE A 373 -5.66 -1.59 -5.05
C ILE A 373 -5.15 -2.57 -3.98
N SER A 374 -4.05 -3.30 -4.25
CA SER A 374 -3.41 -4.19 -3.28
C SER A 374 -2.84 -3.47 -2.06
N TRP A 375 -2.60 -2.15 -2.15
CA TRP A 375 -2.18 -1.31 -1.03
C TRP A 375 -3.21 -1.30 0.11
N VAL A 376 -4.50 -1.50 -0.19
CA VAL A 376 -5.53 -1.66 0.86
C VAL A 376 -5.20 -2.84 1.78
N GLY A 377 -4.61 -3.91 1.24
CA GLY A 377 -4.11 -5.04 2.02
C GLY A 377 -2.91 -4.69 2.92
N VAL A 378 -2.06 -3.74 2.50
CA VAL A 378 -0.94 -3.21 3.28
C VAL A 378 -1.44 -2.33 4.43
N VAL A 379 -2.35 -1.39 4.15
CA VAL A 379 -3.02 -0.57 5.17
C VAL A 379 -3.65 -1.46 6.24
N LYS A 380 -4.40 -2.48 5.79
CA LYS A 380 -5.03 -3.47 6.66
C LYS A 380 -4.02 -4.23 7.50
N GLY A 381 -2.97 -4.76 6.87
CA GLY A 381 -2.00 -5.61 7.55
C GLY A 381 -1.24 -4.88 8.66
N HIS A 382 -0.93 -3.60 8.46
CA HIS A 382 -0.38 -2.74 9.52
C HIS A 382 -1.40 -2.42 10.61
N LEU A 383 -2.64 -2.09 10.22
CA LEU A 383 -3.72 -1.78 11.17
C LEU A 383 -4.00 -2.94 12.12
N VAL A 384 -4.10 -4.18 11.59
CA VAL A 384 -4.30 -5.38 12.41
C VAL A 384 -3.13 -5.59 13.37
N GLY A 385 -1.89 -5.42 12.89
CA GLY A 385 -0.71 -5.52 13.74
C GLY A 385 -0.67 -4.49 14.88
N ILE A 386 -1.15 -3.27 14.65
CA ILE A 386 -1.16 -2.18 15.64
C ILE A 386 -2.31 -2.35 16.65
N THR A 387 -3.50 -2.72 16.19
CA THR A 387 -4.69 -2.85 17.02
C THR A 387 -4.63 -4.07 17.93
N GLY A 388 -4.05 -5.17 17.45
CA GLY A 388 -4.01 -6.44 18.17
C GLY A 388 -5.41 -6.85 18.62
N THR A 389 -5.58 -7.10 19.92
CA THR A 389 -6.89 -7.41 20.52
C THR A 389 -7.54 -6.22 21.24
N LYS A 390 -6.89 -5.06 21.28
CA LYS A 390 -7.31 -3.90 22.09
C LYS A 390 -8.32 -2.99 21.39
N SER A 391 -8.26 -2.94 20.08
CA SER A 391 -9.19 -2.18 19.24
C SER A 391 -9.60 -3.02 18.03
N VAL A 392 -10.69 -2.63 17.39
CA VAL A 392 -11.22 -3.28 16.19
C VAL A 392 -10.63 -2.62 14.94
N PRO A 393 -9.90 -3.37 14.09
CA PRO A 393 -9.39 -2.86 12.83
C PRO A 393 -10.48 -2.86 11.76
N LEU A 394 -10.97 -1.68 11.37
CA LEU A 394 -11.85 -1.49 10.22
C LEU A 394 -11.12 -0.72 9.12
N VAL A 395 -11.47 -0.97 7.86
CA VAL A 395 -10.84 -0.27 6.72
C VAL A 395 -11.87 0.55 5.97
N GLY A 396 -11.61 1.85 5.82
CA GLY A 396 -12.40 2.72 4.96
C GLY A 396 -12.05 2.46 3.49
N VAL A 397 -13.02 2.06 2.68
CA VAL A 397 -12.83 1.73 1.25
C VAL A 397 -13.48 2.79 0.35
N GLN A 398 -12.88 3.03 -0.81
CA GLN A 398 -13.30 4.11 -1.71
C GLN A 398 -14.49 3.67 -2.57
N SER A 399 -15.72 4.00 -2.17
CA SER A 399 -16.92 3.70 -2.98
C SER A 399 -17.34 4.81 -3.96
N TYR A 400 -16.55 5.88 -4.10
CA TYR A 400 -16.82 6.99 -5.02
C TYR A 400 -15.76 7.09 -6.13
N GLY A 401 -16.18 7.53 -7.32
CA GLY A 401 -15.26 7.80 -8.43
C GLY A 401 -14.61 6.56 -9.05
N ILE A 402 -15.02 5.34 -8.66
CA ILE A 402 -14.52 4.07 -9.21
C ILE A 402 -15.66 3.08 -9.51
N PRO A 403 -15.45 2.07 -10.38
CA PRO A 403 -16.44 1.04 -10.69
C PRO A 403 -16.69 0.06 -9.53
N MET A 404 -17.86 -0.59 -9.49
CA MET A 404 -18.25 -1.50 -8.40
C MET A 404 -17.31 -2.71 -8.28
N GLU A 405 -16.80 -3.23 -9.39
CA GLU A 405 -15.78 -4.30 -9.37
C GLU A 405 -14.58 -3.93 -8.49
N LYS A 406 -14.11 -2.69 -8.59
CA LYS A 406 -12.96 -2.20 -7.81
C LYS A 406 -13.33 -1.99 -6.34
N VAL A 407 -14.53 -1.52 -6.04
CA VAL A 407 -15.03 -1.45 -4.64
C VAL A 407 -15.05 -2.84 -4.00
N LEU A 408 -15.49 -3.87 -4.74
CA LEU A 408 -15.49 -5.24 -4.25
C LEU A 408 -14.08 -5.79 -4.08
N GLU A 409 -13.17 -5.49 -5.01
CA GLU A 409 -11.77 -5.89 -4.91
C GLU A 409 -11.05 -5.22 -3.71
N GLU A 410 -11.34 -3.95 -3.40
CA GLU A 410 -10.83 -3.28 -2.19
C GLU A 410 -11.32 -3.98 -0.93
N LYS A 411 -12.62 -4.29 -0.86
CA LYS A 411 -13.22 -5.03 0.23
C LYS A 411 -12.57 -6.41 0.37
N ASP A 412 -12.32 -7.10 -0.73
CA ASP A 412 -11.67 -8.41 -0.77
C ASP A 412 -10.23 -8.34 -0.19
N PHE A 413 -9.47 -7.27 -0.47
CA PHE A 413 -8.15 -7.04 0.16
C PHE A 413 -8.25 -6.72 1.66
N ALA A 414 -9.21 -5.89 2.07
CA ALA A 414 -9.43 -5.55 3.47
C ALA A 414 -9.85 -6.79 4.30
N LEU A 415 -10.75 -7.60 3.77
CA LEU A 415 -11.25 -8.81 4.43
C LEU A 415 -10.39 -10.06 4.14
N SER A 416 -9.37 -9.95 3.29
CA SER A 416 -8.52 -11.09 2.89
C SER A 416 -9.32 -12.27 2.31
N GLU A 417 -10.41 -11.95 1.61
CA GLU A 417 -11.33 -12.89 1.00
C GLU A 417 -11.41 -12.62 -0.50
N PHE A 418 -10.99 -13.58 -1.33
CA PHE A 418 -10.88 -13.37 -2.78
C PHE A 418 -11.77 -14.35 -3.56
N PRO A 419 -13.11 -14.18 -3.55
CA PRO A 419 -14.05 -15.14 -4.12
C PRO A 419 -13.91 -15.33 -5.64
N GLU A 420 -13.45 -14.32 -6.36
CA GLU A 420 -13.27 -14.38 -7.82
C GLU A 420 -11.81 -14.71 -8.23
N LYS A 421 -10.87 -14.80 -7.27
CA LYS A 421 -9.46 -15.12 -7.54
C LYS A 421 -9.09 -16.49 -6.95
N ALA A 422 -7.98 -17.04 -7.42
CA ALA A 422 -7.36 -18.20 -6.78
C ALA A 422 -6.21 -17.74 -5.86
N ILE A 423 -5.95 -18.52 -4.81
CA ILE A 423 -4.89 -18.26 -3.82
C ILE A 423 -4.03 -19.50 -3.71
N TYR A 424 -2.76 -19.42 -4.11
CA TYR A 424 -1.83 -20.56 -4.11
C TYR A 424 -0.65 -20.30 -3.19
N LEU A 425 -0.32 -21.30 -2.37
CA LEU A 425 0.94 -21.38 -1.63
C LEU A 425 1.97 -22.13 -2.47
N VAL A 426 3.08 -21.48 -2.79
CA VAL A 426 4.25 -22.05 -3.46
C VAL A 426 5.28 -22.39 -2.39
N ALA A 427 5.34 -23.67 -2.00
CA ALA A 427 6.23 -24.16 -0.94
C ALA A 427 7.67 -24.28 -1.47
N LEU A 428 8.44 -23.22 -1.33
CA LEU A 428 9.83 -23.15 -1.79
C LEU A 428 10.74 -23.98 -0.88
N PRO A 429 11.89 -24.47 -1.38
CA PRO A 429 12.76 -25.32 -0.57
C PRO A 429 13.39 -24.49 0.55
N ALA A 430 13.58 -25.10 1.71
CA ALA A 430 14.20 -24.43 2.85
C ALA A 430 15.72 -24.24 2.68
N ASP A 431 16.34 -25.02 1.80
CA ASP A 431 17.76 -24.97 1.48
C ASP A 431 18.01 -25.20 -0.02
N LYS A 432 19.24 -24.97 -0.51
CA LYS A 432 19.62 -25.26 -1.90
C LYS A 432 19.33 -26.73 -2.25
N PRO A 433 18.54 -27.02 -3.30
CA PRO A 433 18.33 -28.39 -3.74
C PRO A 433 19.66 -29.07 -4.11
N ARG A 434 19.87 -30.30 -3.64
CA ARG A 434 21.10 -31.10 -3.94
C ARG A 434 21.31 -31.33 -5.43
N ASN A 435 20.25 -31.33 -6.23
CA ASN A 435 20.32 -31.47 -7.68
C ASN A 435 20.36 -30.09 -8.34
N ASP A 436 21.46 -29.77 -9.02
CA ASP A 436 21.70 -28.44 -9.61
C ASP A 436 20.66 -28.04 -10.67
N ARG A 437 20.18 -29.00 -11.47
CA ARG A 437 19.09 -28.74 -12.44
C ARG A 437 17.81 -28.31 -11.71
N THR A 438 17.52 -28.90 -10.56
CA THR A 438 16.37 -28.51 -9.72
C THR A 438 16.60 -27.13 -9.13
N ALA A 439 17.81 -26.87 -8.59
CA ALA A 439 18.18 -25.56 -8.05
C ALA A 439 18.03 -24.44 -9.10
N ASN A 440 18.50 -24.65 -10.34
CA ASN A 440 18.33 -23.70 -11.44
C ASN A 440 16.86 -23.45 -11.79
N LYS A 441 16.02 -24.50 -11.79
CA LYS A 441 14.58 -24.37 -12.07
C LYS A 441 13.81 -23.64 -10.97
N VAL A 442 14.28 -23.66 -9.72
CA VAL A 442 13.71 -22.82 -8.65
C VAL A 442 13.92 -21.35 -8.98
N ILE A 443 15.09 -20.98 -9.48
CA ILE A 443 15.37 -19.61 -9.94
C ILE A 443 14.51 -19.24 -11.16
N ASP A 444 14.34 -20.15 -12.12
CA ASP A 444 13.44 -19.93 -13.26
C ASP A 444 11.98 -19.70 -12.82
N LEU A 445 11.54 -20.41 -11.78
CA LEU A 445 10.21 -20.22 -11.18
C LEU A 445 10.07 -18.85 -10.51
N LEU A 446 11.05 -18.42 -9.71
CA LEU A 446 11.07 -17.09 -9.10
C LEU A 446 11.06 -15.98 -10.16
N ALA A 447 11.87 -16.13 -11.21
CA ALA A 447 11.90 -15.22 -12.34
C ALA A 447 10.55 -15.12 -13.07
N PHE A 448 9.87 -16.25 -13.25
CA PHE A 448 8.52 -16.28 -13.81
C PHE A 448 7.54 -15.52 -12.91
N ILE A 449 7.51 -15.84 -11.61
CA ILE A 449 6.62 -15.18 -10.64
C ILE A 449 6.84 -13.67 -10.63
N ASN A 450 8.10 -13.21 -10.62
CA ASN A 450 8.42 -11.79 -10.61
C ASN A 450 7.90 -11.06 -11.86
N LYS A 451 8.04 -11.66 -13.05
CA LYS A 451 7.53 -11.08 -14.30
C LYS A 451 6.02 -10.89 -14.25
N GLU A 452 5.29 -11.85 -13.70
CA GLU A 452 3.84 -11.78 -13.52
C GLU A 452 3.43 -10.76 -12.45
N LEU A 453 4.22 -10.58 -11.38
CA LEU A 453 4.04 -9.50 -10.40
C LEU A 453 4.18 -8.12 -11.07
N TYR A 454 5.21 -7.91 -11.89
CA TYR A 454 5.39 -6.66 -12.66
C TYR A 454 4.35 -6.45 -13.77
N ALA A 455 3.70 -7.52 -14.25
CA ALA A 455 2.59 -7.46 -15.19
C ALA A 455 1.26 -7.12 -14.51
N GLY A 456 1.19 -7.22 -13.18
CA GLY A 456 -0.05 -7.05 -12.41
C GLY A 456 -0.98 -8.27 -12.47
N ASP A 457 -0.49 -9.41 -12.97
CA ASP A 457 -1.26 -10.65 -13.09
C ASP A 457 -1.31 -11.42 -11.76
N PHE A 458 -0.33 -11.17 -10.87
CA PHE A 458 -0.32 -11.64 -9.49
C PHE A 458 -0.26 -10.51 -8.47
N THR A 459 -0.82 -10.76 -7.29
CA THR A 459 -0.38 -10.15 -6.03
C THR A 459 0.32 -11.22 -5.21
N GLY A 460 1.45 -10.89 -4.58
CA GLY A 460 2.27 -11.88 -3.88
C GLY A 460 2.69 -11.45 -2.48
N TYR A 461 2.91 -12.43 -1.63
CA TYR A 461 3.45 -12.28 -0.27
C TYR A 461 4.53 -13.33 -0.04
N MET A 462 5.65 -12.96 0.57
CA MET A 462 6.67 -13.90 1.06
C MET A 462 6.44 -14.12 2.55
N ILE A 463 6.13 -15.37 2.95
CA ILE A 463 5.92 -15.68 4.38
C ILE A 463 7.25 -15.61 5.12
N THR A 464 7.23 -15.08 6.33
CA THR A 464 8.44 -14.89 7.16
C THR A 464 8.54 -15.89 8.31
N GLU A 465 7.54 -16.76 8.44
CA GLU A 465 7.48 -17.88 9.35
C GLU A 465 7.08 -19.16 8.60
N ASP A 466 7.41 -20.31 9.17
CA ASP A 466 7.02 -21.61 8.62
C ASP A 466 5.50 -21.80 8.73
N LEU A 467 4.88 -22.35 7.69
CA LEU A 467 3.43 -22.51 7.59
C LEU A 467 3.05 -23.95 7.26
N GLU A 468 2.21 -24.55 8.09
CA GLU A 468 1.65 -25.89 7.87
C GLU A 468 0.32 -25.81 7.12
N VAL A 469 0.25 -26.39 5.93
CA VAL A 469 -0.99 -26.45 5.14
C VAL A 469 -1.20 -27.82 4.54
N LYS A 470 -2.32 -28.48 4.88
CA LYS A 470 -2.73 -29.77 4.29
C LYS A 470 -1.61 -30.83 4.37
N GLY A 471 -0.86 -30.86 5.47
CA GLY A 471 0.25 -31.78 5.70
C GLY A 471 1.54 -31.44 4.94
N ILE A 472 1.63 -30.25 4.34
CA ILE A 472 2.85 -29.72 3.72
C ILE A 472 3.34 -28.56 4.58
N THR A 473 4.57 -28.70 5.09
CA THR A 473 5.33 -27.60 5.69
C THR A 473 5.90 -26.71 4.59
N ALA A 474 5.41 -25.49 4.49
CA ALA A 474 6.03 -24.45 3.67
C ALA A 474 6.98 -23.62 4.55
N PRO A 475 8.30 -23.66 4.31
CA PRO A 475 9.24 -22.91 5.12
C PRO A 475 9.15 -21.41 4.84
N LYS A 476 9.62 -20.59 5.80
CA LYS A 476 9.88 -19.16 5.61
C LYS A 476 10.62 -18.88 4.29
N GLY A 477 10.18 -17.85 3.59
CA GLY A 477 10.57 -17.54 2.21
C GLY A 477 9.73 -18.21 1.13
N SER A 478 8.76 -19.06 1.50
CA SER A 478 7.71 -19.53 0.57
C SER A 478 6.75 -18.39 0.19
N LEU A 479 6.04 -18.55 -0.93
CA LEU A 479 5.25 -17.46 -1.50
C LEU A 479 3.76 -17.79 -1.50
N ILE A 480 2.92 -16.82 -1.13
CA ILE A 480 1.48 -16.86 -1.33
C ILE A 480 1.15 -15.95 -2.50
N LEU A 481 0.46 -16.46 -3.51
CA LEU A 481 0.11 -15.73 -4.71
C LEU A 481 -1.40 -15.70 -4.91
N ILE A 482 -1.93 -14.53 -5.22
CA ILE A 482 -3.33 -14.27 -5.53
C ILE A 482 -3.40 -13.81 -6.98
N GLY A 483 -4.28 -14.42 -7.77
CA GLY A 483 -4.46 -14.03 -9.16
C GLY A 483 -5.59 -14.78 -9.84
N GLU A 484 -5.76 -14.54 -11.13
CA GLU A 484 -6.72 -15.28 -11.93
C GLU A 484 -6.37 -16.77 -11.93
N ARG A 485 -7.39 -17.63 -11.82
CA ARG A 485 -7.20 -19.08 -11.71
C ARG A 485 -6.38 -19.64 -12.88
N TYR A 486 -6.60 -19.12 -14.09
CA TYR A 486 -5.85 -19.53 -15.26
C TYR A 486 -4.35 -19.25 -15.14
N GLU A 487 -3.96 -18.06 -14.66
CA GLU A 487 -2.55 -17.68 -14.52
C GLU A 487 -1.87 -18.52 -13.43
N LEU A 488 -2.55 -18.77 -12.32
CA LEU A 488 -2.03 -19.64 -11.25
C LEU A 488 -1.95 -21.12 -11.65
N GLU A 489 -2.81 -21.63 -12.53
CA GLU A 489 -2.68 -22.99 -13.07
C GLU A 489 -1.48 -23.11 -14.04
N ASN A 490 -1.13 -22.04 -14.76
CA ASN A 490 0.09 -22.01 -15.56
C ASN A 490 1.34 -22.02 -14.67
N LEU A 491 1.32 -21.24 -13.59
CA LEU A 491 2.36 -21.28 -12.56
C LEU A 491 2.56 -22.70 -12.02
N LYS A 492 1.49 -23.42 -11.69
CA LYS A 492 1.56 -24.79 -11.16
C LYS A 492 2.33 -25.74 -12.08
N LYS A 493 2.18 -25.62 -13.40
CA LYS A 493 2.97 -26.40 -14.38
C LYS A 493 4.45 -26.06 -14.34
N THR A 494 4.78 -24.78 -14.21
CA THR A 494 6.17 -24.31 -14.08
C THR A 494 6.79 -24.81 -12.77
N ALA A 495 6.06 -24.72 -11.65
CA ALA A 495 6.50 -25.21 -10.35
C ALA A 495 6.72 -26.73 -10.32
N ALA A 496 5.82 -27.50 -10.94
CA ALA A 496 5.97 -28.95 -11.04
C ALA A 496 7.26 -29.37 -11.77
N ARG A 497 7.70 -28.61 -12.79
CA ARG A 497 8.99 -28.87 -13.47
C ARG A 497 10.18 -28.69 -12.54
N ALA A 498 10.06 -27.80 -11.55
CA ALA A 498 11.05 -27.53 -10.51
C ALA A 498 10.92 -28.46 -9.30
N GLY A 499 9.96 -29.42 -9.30
CA GLY A 499 9.70 -30.28 -8.15
C GLY A 499 9.10 -29.54 -6.95
N ILE A 500 8.48 -28.37 -7.18
CA ILE A 500 7.93 -27.50 -6.14
C ILE A 500 6.44 -27.76 -5.97
N ASN A 501 6.02 -27.96 -4.73
CA ASN A 501 4.63 -28.16 -4.36
C ASN A 501 3.88 -26.82 -4.41
N VAL A 502 2.73 -26.82 -5.08
CA VAL A 502 1.82 -25.68 -5.12
C VAL A 502 0.49 -26.12 -4.54
N VAL A 503 0.10 -25.50 -3.42
CA VAL A 503 -1.06 -25.86 -2.62
C VAL A 503 -2.15 -24.80 -2.79
N PRO A 504 -3.33 -25.15 -3.32
CA PRO A 504 -4.45 -24.21 -3.35
C PRO A 504 -4.98 -23.97 -1.94
N LEU A 505 -5.15 -22.69 -1.60
CA LEU A 505 -5.74 -22.19 -0.38
C LEU A 505 -7.15 -21.68 -0.65
N GLU A 506 -8.04 -21.84 0.34
CA GLU A 506 -9.40 -21.29 0.27
C GLU A 506 -9.47 -19.83 0.73
N ARG A 507 -8.55 -19.43 1.61
CA ARG A 507 -8.40 -18.07 2.15
C ARG A 507 -6.93 -17.79 2.45
N LEU A 508 -6.57 -16.53 2.67
CA LEU A 508 -5.24 -16.21 3.18
C LEU A 508 -5.05 -16.82 4.59
N PRO A 509 -3.87 -17.39 4.88
CA PRO A 509 -3.53 -17.88 6.21
C PRO A 509 -3.26 -16.72 7.16
N SER A 510 -3.45 -16.94 8.48
CA SER A 510 -2.92 -16.04 9.49
C SER A 510 -1.41 -16.29 9.60
N VAL A 511 -0.64 -15.36 9.05
CA VAL A 511 0.82 -15.43 8.97
C VAL A 511 1.38 -14.02 8.76
N ARG A 512 2.61 -13.77 9.22
CA ARG A 512 3.42 -12.61 8.87
C ARG A 512 4.03 -12.80 7.49
N ALA A 513 4.06 -11.72 6.71
CA ALA A 513 4.61 -11.77 5.38
C ALA A 513 5.12 -10.40 4.90
N ILE A 514 6.04 -10.45 3.95
CA ILE A 514 6.51 -9.30 3.18
C ILE A 514 5.67 -9.19 1.90
N PRO A 515 5.02 -8.03 1.64
CA PRO A 515 4.35 -7.79 0.36
C PRO A 515 5.37 -7.81 -0.79
N LEU A 516 5.11 -8.59 -1.83
CA LEU A 516 5.94 -8.63 -3.04
C LEU A 516 5.51 -7.54 -4.02
N MET A 517 5.46 -6.29 -3.55
CA MET A 517 5.14 -5.14 -4.39
C MET A 517 6.33 -4.80 -5.29
N PRO A 518 6.17 -4.79 -6.63
CA PRO A 518 7.28 -4.51 -7.54
C PRO A 518 8.00 -3.19 -7.21
N PRO A 519 9.29 -3.23 -6.84
CA PRO A 519 10.04 -2.03 -6.49
C PRO A 519 10.51 -1.28 -7.73
N LYS A 520 10.64 0.05 -7.60
CA LYS A 520 11.39 0.89 -8.53
C LYS A 520 12.86 0.87 -8.12
N ILE A 521 13.69 0.25 -8.95
CA ILE A 521 15.11 0.01 -8.63
C ILE A 521 15.97 1.00 -9.41
N ALA A 522 16.87 1.69 -8.69
CA ALA A 522 17.97 2.43 -9.28
C ALA A 522 19.25 1.59 -9.20
N LEU A 523 19.97 1.46 -10.31
CA LEU A 523 21.32 0.87 -10.35
C LEU A 523 22.33 1.99 -10.66
N LEU A 524 23.34 2.16 -9.81
CA LEU A 524 24.35 3.20 -10.02
C LEU A 524 25.16 2.95 -11.30
N ASP A 525 25.26 3.97 -12.15
CA ASP A 525 26.15 3.98 -13.30
C ASP A 525 27.59 4.27 -12.86
N VAL A 526 28.46 3.29 -13.09
CA VAL A 526 29.90 3.38 -12.87
C VAL A 526 30.71 3.29 -14.17
N GLY A 527 30.03 3.43 -15.33
CA GLY A 527 30.66 3.42 -16.65
C GLY A 527 30.96 2.03 -17.21
N TYR A 528 30.45 0.96 -16.58
CA TYR A 528 30.66 -0.42 -17.02
C TYR A 528 29.40 -1.27 -16.78
N ASN A 529 29.15 -2.25 -17.67
CA ASN A 529 28.00 -3.16 -17.56
C ASN A 529 28.43 -4.46 -16.86
N TYR A 530 28.16 -4.59 -15.57
CA TYR A 530 28.43 -5.82 -14.80
C TYR A 530 27.30 -6.85 -14.91
N THR A 531 27.62 -8.11 -14.59
CA THR A 531 26.71 -9.28 -14.58
C THR A 531 25.43 -9.05 -13.78
N ILE A 532 25.44 -8.15 -12.80
CA ILE A 532 24.25 -7.73 -12.07
C ILE A 532 23.09 -7.31 -13.00
N ASN A 533 23.39 -6.67 -14.13
CA ASN A 533 22.40 -6.28 -15.13
C ASN A 533 21.70 -7.51 -15.71
N ASP A 534 22.45 -8.58 -15.96
CA ASP A 534 21.93 -9.82 -16.53
C ASP A 534 21.10 -10.56 -15.50
N VAL A 535 21.54 -10.61 -14.23
CA VAL A 535 20.78 -11.25 -13.13
C VAL A 535 19.46 -10.55 -12.86
N LEU A 536 19.45 -9.21 -12.82
CA LEU A 536 18.20 -8.44 -12.65
C LEU A 536 17.22 -8.72 -13.79
N LYS A 537 17.70 -8.71 -15.05
CA LYS A 537 16.87 -9.04 -16.23
C LYS A 537 16.37 -10.48 -16.19
N GLU A 538 17.24 -11.42 -15.82
CA GLU A 538 16.91 -12.83 -15.77
C GLU A 538 15.83 -13.12 -14.74
N LEU A 539 15.99 -12.57 -13.53
CA LEU A 539 15.00 -12.59 -12.45
C LEU A 539 13.74 -11.76 -12.76
N GLY A 540 13.72 -10.97 -13.84
CA GLY A 540 12.55 -10.22 -14.27
C GLY A 540 12.34 -8.86 -13.58
N PHE A 541 13.34 -8.34 -12.89
CA PHE A 541 13.28 -7.02 -12.28
C PHE A 541 13.43 -5.92 -13.34
N LYS A 542 12.64 -4.85 -13.17
CA LYS A 542 12.79 -3.61 -13.94
C LYS A 542 13.60 -2.62 -13.11
N TYR A 543 14.59 -2.00 -13.73
CA TYR A 543 15.49 -1.06 -13.08
C TYR A 543 15.90 0.04 -14.06
N ASP A 544 16.26 1.20 -13.51
CA ASP A 544 16.84 2.31 -14.26
C ASP A 544 18.30 2.48 -13.85
N ILE A 545 19.14 2.80 -14.82
CA ILE A 545 20.54 3.16 -14.58
C ILE A 545 20.58 4.65 -14.21
N VAL A 546 21.19 4.99 -13.08
CA VAL A 546 21.25 6.37 -12.57
C VAL A 546 22.68 6.87 -12.44
N SER A 547 22.94 8.09 -12.88
CA SER A 547 24.27 8.69 -12.75
C SER A 547 24.47 9.34 -11.38
N ASN A 548 25.73 9.48 -10.94
CA ASN A 548 26.10 10.23 -9.75
C ASN A 548 25.60 11.69 -9.79
N GLY A 549 25.62 12.33 -10.96
CA GLY A 549 25.09 13.69 -11.14
C GLY A 549 23.59 13.78 -10.87
N SER A 550 22.83 12.77 -11.31
CA SER A 550 21.39 12.68 -11.03
C SER A 550 21.09 12.41 -9.55
N ILE A 551 21.94 11.63 -8.87
CA ILE A 551 21.83 11.41 -7.41
C ILE A 551 22.01 12.71 -6.65
N LYS A 552 23.04 13.52 -6.97
CA LYS A 552 23.25 14.86 -6.39
C LYS A 552 22.05 15.78 -6.60
N GLN A 553 21.37 15.64 -7.73
CA GLN A 553 20.13 16.36 -8.04
C GLN A 553 18.88 15.79 -7.35
N GLY A 554 19.00 14.76 -6.52
CA GLY A 554 17.91 14.20 -5.71
C GLY A 554 17.00 13.20 -6.45
N ILE A 555 17.46 12.56 -7.53
CA ILE A 555 16.65 11.62 -8.32
C ILE A 555 16.16 10.40 -7.52
N LEU A 556 16.84 10.06 -6.42
CA LEU A 556 16.52 8.89 -5.59
C LEU A 556 15.12 8.92 -4.98
N ASN A 557 14.50 10.10 -4.84
CA ASN A 557 13.12 10.22 -4.36
C ASN A 557 12.06 9.52 -5.25
N LYS A 558 12.42 9.12 -6.47
CA LYS A 558 11.55 8.37 -7.40
C LYS A 558 11.65 6.85 -7.25
N TYR A 559 12.63 6.36 -6.49
CA TYR A 559 12.96 4.95 -6.37
C TYR A 559 12.64 4.42 -4.98
N ASP A 560 12.61 3.09 -4.86
CA ASP A 560 12.39 2.38 -3.60
C ASP A 560 13.68 1.70 -3.08
N LEU A 561 14.67 1.54 -3.96
CA LEU A 561 15.93 0.83 -3.72
C LEU A 561 17.03 1.39 -4.63
N LEU A 562 18.22 1.65 -4.07
CA LEU A 562 19.46 1.86 -4.83
C LEU A 562 20.34 0.62 -4.73
N ILE A 563 20.95 0.23 -5.84
CA ILE A 563 21.98 -0.81 -5.89
C ILE A 563 23.32 -0.18 -6.27
N LEU A 564 24.33 -0.41 -5.43
CA LEU A 564 25.73 -0.08 -5.70
C LEU A 564 26.44 -1.34 -6.25
N PRO A 565 26.91 -1.28 -7.51
CA PRO A 565 27.48 -2.44 -8.18
C PRO A 565 28.88 -2.79 -7.65
N PRO A 566 29.49 -3.88 -8.16
CA PRO A 566 30.92 -4.11 -8.04
C PRO A 566 31.78 -3.10 -8.81
N GLY A 567 33.09 -3.10 -8.55
CA GLY A 567 34.04 -2.17 -9.17
C GLY A 567 35.08 -1.64 -8.18
N SER A 568 35.11 -0.32 -7.98
CA SER A 568 36.05 0.36 -7.08
C SER A 568 35.29 1.25 -6.10
N GLY A 569 35.24 0.86 -4.82
CA GLY A 569 34.52 1.61 -3.79
C GLY A 569 35.05 3.03 -3.61
N THR A 570 36.36 3.23 -3.80
CA THR A 570 37.00 4.55 -3.81
C THR A 570 36.51 5.40 -4.99
N TRP A 571 36.35 4.80 -6.17
CA TRP A 571 35.86 5.51 -7.35
C TRP A 571 34.38 5.88 -7.21
N GLU A 572 33.56 4.93 -6.74
CA GLU A 572 32.14 5.16 -6.44
C GLU A 572 31.96 6.29 -5.43
N ALA A 573 32.66 6.23 -4.30
CA ALA A 573 32.62 7.28 -3.29
C ALA A 573 33.11 8.64 -3.82
N LYS A 574 34.17 8.65 -4.65
CA LYS A 574 34.66 9.88 -5.29
C LYS A 574 33.63 10.49 -6.24
N LEU A 575 32.90 9.67 -7.00
CA LEU A 575 31.88 10.16 -7.92
C LEU A 575 30.65 10.70 -7.17
N LEU A 576 30.23 10.02 -6.10
CA LEU A 576 29.18 10.49 -5.21
C LEU A 576 29.58 11.82 -4.55
N GLY A 577 30.79 11.91 -3.99
CA GLY A 577 31.22 13.07 -3.21
C GLY A 577 30.31 13.37 -2.01
N GLU A 578 30.55 14.48 -1.31
CA GLU A 578 29.76 14.86 -0.13
C GLU A 578 28.28 15.09 -0.46
N GLU A 579 27.98 15.79 -1.56
CA GLU A 579 26.59 16.05 -1.97
C GLU A 579 25.83 14.76 -2.31
N GLY A 580 26.46 13.82 -3.02
CA GLY A 580 25.83 12.56 -3.37
C GLY A 580 25.67 11.66 -2.15
N ALA A 581 26.64 11.68 -1.23
CA ALA A 581 26.55 10.98 0.05
C ALA A 581 25.42 11.51 0.93
N GLU A 582 25.24 12.84 1.02
CA GLU A 582 24.11 13.44 1.73
C GLU A 582 22.78 13.01 1.10
N LYS A 583 22.65 13.04 -0.23
CA LYS A 583 21.41 12.60 -0.91
C LYS A 583 21.13 11.11 -0.76
N LEU A 584 22.17 10.28 -0.72
CA LEU A 584 22.02 8.86 -0.40
C LEU A 584 21.56 8.67 1.05
N ALA A 585 22.19 9.35 2.01
CA ALA A 585 21.81 9.30 3.41
C ALA A 585 20.37 9.80 3.63
N GLU A 586 19.95 10.89 2.97
CA GLU A 586 18.56 11.39 2.97
C GLU A 586 17.57 10.34 2.46
N PHE A 587 17.94 9.63 1.40
CA PHE A 587 17.12 8.58 0.82
C PHE A 587 16.96 7.39 1.77
N LEU A 588 18.05 6.93 2.39
CA LEU A 588 18.01 5.82 3.35
C LEU A 588 17.29 6.21 4.63
N ALA A 589 17.59 7.38 5.20
CA ALA A 589 16.97 7.83 6.45
C ALA A 589 15.44 7.85 6.37
N GLY A 590 14.88 8.17 5.20
CA GLY A 590 13.45 8.13 4.95
C GLY A 590 12.84 6.74 4.73
N GLY A 591 13.63 5.72 4.43
CA GLY A 591 13.16 4.35 4.21
C GLY A 591 13.46 3.78 2.84
N GLY A 592 14.22 4.50 2.00
CA GLY A 592 14.82 3.93 0.80
C GLY A 592 15.75 2.77 1.14
N GLY A 593 15.81 1.76 0.27
CA GLY A 593 16.69 0.61 0.44
C GLY A 593 18.07 0.78 -0.19
N LEU A 594 19.09 0.08 0.34
CA LEU A 594 20.41 -0.03 -0.29
C LEU A 594 20.88 -1.49 -0.38
N ILE A 595 21.30 -1.92 -1.56
CA ILE A 595 22.11 -3.13 -1.73
C ILE A 595 23.49 -2.75 -2.26
N GLY A 596 24.55 -3.13 -1.56
CA GLY A 596 25.93 -2.95 -2.00
C GLY A 596 26.61 -4.29 -2.26
N VAL A 597 27.28 -4.45 -3.40
CA VAL A 597 28.00 -5.69 -3.75
C VAL A 597 29.47 -5.41 -4.02
N CYS A 598 30.36 -6.14 -3.37
CA CYS A 598 31.80 -5.95 -3.48
C CYS A 598 32.19 -4.48 -3.22
N ALA A 599 32.51 -3.72 -4.28
CA ALA A 599 32.85 -2.30 -4.21
C ALA A 599 31.75 -1.42 -3.62
N GLY A 600 30.49 -1.70 -3.94
CA GLY A 600 29.36 -1.04 -3.30
C GLY A 600 29.31 -1.26 -1.79
N GLY A 601 29.81 -2.41 -1.30
CA GLY A 601 30.00 -2.66 0.13
C GLY A 601 31.18 -1.89 0.72
N TYR A 602 32.29 -1.77 0.00
CA TYR A 602 33.43 -0.92 0.39
C TYR A 602 33.04 0.56 0.51
N ALA A 603 32.17 1.06 -0.37
CA ALA A 603 31.88 2.48 -0.50
C ALA A 603 31.12 3.09 0.68
N VAL A 604 30.39 2.29 1.47
CA VAL A 604 29.40 2.79 2.44
C VAL A 604 29.66 2.41 3.90
N ILE A 605 30.78 1.77 4.18
CA ILE A 605 31.23 1.42 5.54
C ILE A 605 32.20 2.49 6.07
N LYS A 606 32.86 2.25 7.23
CA LYS A 606 33.91 3.13 7.75
C LYS A 606 34.96 3.43 6.67
N GLY A 607 35.18 4.71 6.41
CA GLY A 607 36.07 5.19 5.37
C GLY A 607 37.52 4.81 5.63
N TYR A 608 38.15 4.21 4.62
CA TYR A 608 39.55 3.77 4.66
C TYR A 608 40.49 4.70 3.85
N ASN A 609 39.91 5.71 3.21
CA ASN A 609 40.58 6.82 2.54
C ASN A 609 39.67 8.06 2.51
N GLU A 610 40.17 9.17 1.97
CA GLU A 610 39.44 10.45 1.98
C GLU A 610 38.07 10.35 1.26
N PRO A 611 37.94 9.83 0.03
CA PRO A 611 36.63 9.76 -0.62
C PRO A 611 35.59 8.92 0.14
N THR A 612 35.98 7.75 0.64
CA THR A 612 35.05 6.85 1.36
C THR A 612 34.66 7.36 2.73
N SER A 613 35.48 8.19 3.36
CA SER A 613 35.14 8.87 4.63
C SER A 613 33.96 9.83 4.52
N LYS A 614 33.59 10.23 3.30
CA LYS A 614 32.45 11.12 3.04
C LYS A 614 31.11 10.40 2.94
N VAL A 615 31.09 9.07 2.86
CA VAL A 615 29.86 8.29 2.59
C VAL A 615 29.35 7.57 3.84
N GLN A 616 30.17 6.77 4.52
CA GLN A 616 29.93 6.08 5.81
C GLN A 616 28.46 6.01 6.29
N LEU A 617 27.76 4.92 5.94
CA LEU A 617 26.33 4.68 6.23
C LEU A 617 26.06 3.40 7.02
N VAL A 618 27.06 2.52 7.15
CA VAL A 618 26.92 1.19 7.77
C VAL A 618 28.01 1.00 8.81
N ASP A 619 27.61 0.55 10.00
CA ASP A 619 28.46 0.41 11.18
C ASP A 619 29.43 -0.79 11.11
N ALA A 620 30.29 -0.77 10.09
CA ALA A 620 31.28 -1.79 9.81
C ALA A 620 32.59 -1.15 9.37
N GLU A 621 33.69 -1.89 9.51
CA GLU A 621 34.99 -1.54 8.94
C GLU A 621 35.61 -2.76 8.22
N LEU A 622 36.72 -2.52 7.52
CA LEU A 622 37.40 -3.55 6.73
C LEU A 622 38.43 -4.30 7.56
N LYS A 623 38.31 -5.63 7.61
CA LYS A 623 39.36 -6.49 8.14
C LYS A 623 40.50 -6.70 7.14
N ASN A 624 40.21 -6.62 5.84
CA ASN A 624 41.17 -6.83 4.76
C ASN A 624 41.76 -5.53 4.18
N TRP A 625 41.84 -4.44 4.95
CA TRP A 625 42.50 -3.20 4.51
C TRP A 625 43.83 -2.97 5.26
N PRO A 626 44.92 -2.52 4.61
CA PRO A 626 45.07 -2.17 3.19
C PRO A 626 45.33 -3.36 2.26
N LYS A 627 45.44 -4.58 2.79
CA LYS A 627 45.72 -5.82 2.03
C LYS A 627 44.43 -6.42 1.42
N TRP A 628 43.78 -5.68 0.52
CA TRP A 628 42.45 -6.03 -0.01
C TRP A 628 42.47 -7.13 -1.09
N TRP A 629 43.61 -7.34 -1.74
CA TRP A 629 43.79 -8.31 -2.83
C TRP A 629 43.90 -9.76 -2.34
N LEU A 630 42.87 -10.24 -1.63
CA LEU A 630 42.86 -11.60 -1.07
C LEU A 630 42.83 -12.69 -2.16
N GLY A 631 42.24 -12.43 -3.31
CA GLY A 631 42.13 -13.38 -4.40
C GLY A 631 40.74 -13.44 -5.04
N VAL A 632 40.60 -14.39 -5.97
CA VAL A 632 39.39 -14.62 -6.77
C VAL A 632 39.09 -16.11 -6.81
N GLY A 633 37.83 -16.52 -6.66
CA GLY A 633 37.48 -17.94 -6.67
C GLY A 633 36.26 -18.32 -5.86
N ILE A 634 36.08 -19.62 -5.68
CA ILE A 634 35.03 -20.16 -4.80
C ILE A 634 35.43 -19.97 -3.33
N VAL A 635 34.50 -19.47 -2.53
CA VAL A 635 34.56 -19.46 -1.06
C VAL A 635 33.41 -20.27 -0.49
N HIS A 636 33.68 -20.95 0.61
CA HIS A 636 32.67 -21.60 1.43
C HIS A 636 32.18 -20.61 2.48
N VAL A 637 30.87 -20.39 2.52
CA VAL A 637 30.23 -19.48 3.48
C VAL A 637 29.22 -20.23 4.34
N LYS A 638 28.84 -19.66 5.48
CA LYS A 638 27.84 -20.23 6.40
C LYS A 638 26.82 -19.17 6.78
N VAL A 639 25.54 -19.53 6.73
CA VAL A 639 24.45 -18.69 7.26
C VAL A 639 24.54 -18.63 8.78
N THR A 640 24.46 -17.43 9.33
CA THR A 640 24.52 -17.20 10.80
C THR A 640 23.22 -16.66 11.37
N ASN A 641 22.35 -16.08 10.53
CA ASN A 641 21.01 -15.66 10.93
C ASN A 641 19.95 -16.08 9.90
N GLU A 642 19.46 -17.32 10.02
CA GLU A 642 18.44 -17.88 9.11
C GLU A 642 17.05 -17.23 9.24
N ASN A 643 16.82 -16.37 10.24
CA ASN A 643 15.55 -15.65 10.40
C ASN A 643 15.46 -14.38 9.55
N ASN A 644 16.59 -13.91 8.99
CA ASN A 644 16.56 -12.75 8.11
C ASN A 644 16.05 -13.15 6.72
N PRO A 645 15.08 -12.41 6.14
CA PRO A 645 14.50 -12.74 4.83
C PRO A 645 15.49 -12.88 3.68
N VAL A 646 16.62 -12.16 3.72
CA VAL A 646 17.66 -12.22 2.68
C VAL A 646 18.16 -13.65 2.46
N VAL A 647 18.33 -14.43 3.52
CA VAL A 647 18.93 -15.78 3.45
C VAL A 647 17.91 -16.91 3.40
N PHE A 648 16.60 -16.62 3.30
CA PHE A 648 15.60 -17.66 3.16
C PHE A 648 15.87 -18.56 1.95
N GLY A 649 15.94 -19.87 2.19
CA GLY A 649 16.37 -20.85 1.19
C GLY A 649 17.82 -21.29 1.30
N PHE A 650 18.53 -20.86 2.34
CA PHE A 650 19.86 -21.27 2.74
C PHE A 650 19.85 -21.51 4.26
N ARG A 651 19.99 -22.76 4.71
CA ARG A 651 20.03 -23.09 6.16
C ARG A 651 21.45 -23.29 6.67
N ASP A 652 22.27 -23.96 5.88
CA ASP A 652 23.63 -24.32 6.24
C ASP A 652 24.65 -23.39 5.55
N GLY A 653 25.73 -23.97 5.03
CA GLY A 653 26.70 -23.29 4.19
C GLY A 653 26.47 -23.53 2.71
N PHE A 654 26.97 -22.62 1.89
CA PHE A 654 26.93 -22.72 0.44
C PHE A 654 28.21 -22.14 -0.17
N ASP A 655 28.41 -22.42 -1.44
CA ASP A 655 29.53 -21.91 -2.21
C ASP A 655 29.14 -20.60 -2.89
N ALA A 656 30.04 -19.63 -2.84
CA ALA A 656 29.87 -18.34 -3.51
C ALA A 656 31.14 -17.95 -4.28
N ILE A 657 30.99 -17.12 -5.31
CA ILE A 657 32.13 -16.54 -6.00
C ILE A 657 32.59 -15.30 -5.24
N TYR A 658 33.84 -15.28 -4.84
CA TYR A 658 34.52 -14.15 -4.23
C TYR A 658 35.48 -13.52 -5.23
N TRP A 659 35.55 -12.19 -5.23
CA TRP A 659 36.48 -11.44 -6.05
C TRP A 659 36.96 -10.20 -5.31
N ASN A 660 37.99 -10.33 -4.47
CA ASN A 660 38.60 -9.22 -3.72
C ASN A 660 37.60 -8.33 -2.95
N GLY A 661 36.45 -8.89 -2.55
CA GLY A 661 35.41 -8.14 -1.89
C GLY A 661 35.70 -7.86 -0.41
N PRO A 662 34.86 -7.05 0.24
CA PRO A 662 35.07 -6.67 1.63
C PRO A 662 34.93 -7.87 2.58
N VAL A 663 35.78 -7.88 3.60
CA VAL A 663 35.65 -8.74 4.78
C VAL A 663 35.28 -7.83 5.95
N PHE A 664 34.02 -7.88 6.37
CA PHE A 664 33.49 -6.92 7.34
C PHE A 664 33.84 -7.35 8.78
N LYS A 665 34.12 -6.36 9.63
CA LYS A 665 34.15 -6.49 11.09
C LYS A 665 33.36 -5.34 11.73
N PRO A 666 32.76 -5.54 12.92
CA PRO A 666 32.00 -4.49 13.60
C PRO A 666 32.86 -3.24 13.81
N PHE A 667 32.23 -2.07 13.73
CA PHE A 667 32.80 -0.78 14.10
C PHE A 667 31.81 -0.05 15.03
N ASP A 668 32.13 1.18 15.43
CA ASP A 668 31.19 2.09 16.10
C ASP A 668 31.28 3.48 15.42
N LEU A 669 30.50 3.68 14.37
CA LEU A 669 30.43 4.94 13.61
C LEU A 669 29.76 6.07 14.42
N LYS A 670 28.86 5.74 15.35
CA LYS A 670 27.95 6.71 15.98
C LYS A 670 27.30 7.62 14.93
N ASN A 671 27.44 8.92 15.10
CA ASN A 671 26.94 9.96 14.20
C ASN A 671 27.98 10.48 13.20
N ASP A 672 29.11 9.78 12.98
CA ASP A 672 30.09 10.09 11.93
C ASP A 672 29.56 9.66 10.54
N THR A 673 28.43 10.24 10.14
CA THR A 673 27.69 9.91 8.91
C THR A 673 27.27 11.18 8.17
N PRO A 674 26.92 11.12 6.87
CA PRO A 674 26.60 12.32 6.09
C PRO A 674 25.44 13.15 6.65
N LEU A 675 24.44 12.52 7.30
CA LEU A 675 23.37 13.27 7.98
C LEU A 675 23.65 13.55 9.47
N GLY A 676 24.67 12.95 10.06
CA GLY A 676 24.95 13.09 11.49
C GLY A 676 23.94 12.38 12.38
N ILE A 677 23.36 11.27 11.90
CA ILE A 677 22.49 10.38 12.70
C ILE A 677 23.24 9.11 13.09
N ASP A 678 22.86 8.55 14.23
CA ASP A 678 23.41 7.28 14.71
C ASP A 678 23.01 6.12 13.77
N VAL A 679 23.93 5.17 13.62
CA VAL A 679 23.73 3.95 12.82
C VAL A 679 23.53 2.77 13.77
N GLU A 680 22.58 1.89 13.46
CA GLU A 680 22.42 0.64 14.20
C GLU A 680 23.60 -0.31 13.90
N PRO A 681 24.13 -1.05 14.89
CA PRO A 681 25.09 -2.10 14.64
C PRO A 681 24.55 -3.11 13.64
N TYR A 682 25.38 -3.57 12.71
CA TYR A 682 24.92 -4.52 11.72
C TYR A 682 24.62 -5.90 12.33
N VAL A 683 23.71 -6.62 11.69
CA VAL A 683 23.42 -8.03 11.91
C VAL A 683 24.18 -8.86 10.87
N GLU A 684 25.05 -9.76 11.32
CA GLU A 684 25.70 -10.73 10.43
C GLU A 684 24.66 -11.73 9.92
N LEU A 685 24.58 -11.91 8.60
CA LEU A 685 23.68 -12.88 7.97
C LEU A 685 24.42 -14.11 7.48
N VAL A 686 25.63 -13.91 6.97
CA VAL A 686 26.49 -14.94 6.40
C VAL A 686 27.93 -14.61 6.76
N LYS A 687 28.73 -15.62 7.12
CA LYS A 687 30.17 -15.49 7.37
C LYS A 687 31.01 -16.33 6.43
N TYR A 688 32.25 -15.93 6.21
CA TYR A 688 33.23 -16.74 5.48
C TYR A 688 33.74 -17.89 6.36
N VAL A 689 33.85 -19.07 5.77
CA VAL A 689 34.44 -20.26 6.40
C VAL A 689 35.88 -20.44 5.91
N SER A 690 36.06 -20.56 4.58
CA SER A 690 37.38 -20.70 3.95
C SER A 690 37.30 -20.47 2.43
N PRO A 691 38.41 -20.12 1.76
CA PRO A 691 38.52 -20.27 0.31
C PRO A 691 38.50 -21.76 -0.07
N ALA A 692 38.13 -22.05 -1.31
CA ALA A 692 38.24 -23.38 -1.91
C ALA A 692 39.72 -23.78 -2.13
N GLU A 693 39.93 -25.01 -2.62
CA GLU A 693 41.25 -25.51 -2.98
C GLU A 693 41.88 -24.78 -4.18
N GLU A 694 43.20 -24.95 -4.33
CA GLU A 694 43.97 -24.35 -5.41
C GLU A 694 43.41 -24.74 -6.79
N GLY A 695 43.32 -23.76 -7.69
CA GLY A 695 42.69 -23.90 -9.00
C GLY A 695 41.17 -23.66 -8.99
N ALA A 696 40.48 -23.82 -7.86
CA ALA A 696 39.12 -23.30 -7.64
C ALA A 696 39.13 -21.92 -6.95
N PHE A 697 40.23 -21.60 -6.26
CA PHE A 697 40.56 -20.27 -5.78
C PHE A 697 41.99 -19.89 -6.17
N SER A 698 42.15 -18.67 -6.67
CA SER A 698 43.44 -18.05 -6.95
C SER A 698 43.71 -16.95 -5.94
N TYR A 699 44.86 -17.07 -5.30
CA TYR A 699 45.37 -16.12 -4.32
C TYR A 699 45.94 -14.86 -4.98
N GLY A 700 46.02 -13.76 -4.23
CA GLY A 700 46.77 -12.58 -4.64
C GLY A 700 48.27 -12.83 -4.72
N TRP A 701 49.04 -11.84 -5.19
CA TRP A 701 50.50 -11.97 -5.36
C TRP A 701 51.27 -11.75 -4.05
N GLY A 702 52.35 -12.48 -3.83
CA GLY A 702 53.21 -12.32 -2.65
C GLY A 702 52.67 -13.11 -1.44
N ASP A 703 52.47 -12.44 -0.31
CA ASP A 703 52.11 -13.09 0.97
C ASP A 703 50.67 -13.65 1.04
N PHE A 704 49.84 -13.44 0.01
CA PHE A 704 48.41 -13.77 0.02
C PHE A 704 48.11 -15.27 -0.15
N ASN A 705 48.98 -16.16 0.33
CA ASN A 705 48.76 -17.59 0.30
C ASN A 705 47.53 -18.03 1.13
N ARG A 706 47.18 -19.32 1.03
CA ARG A 706 46.04 -19.91 1.73
C ARG A 706 45.98 -19.57 3.21
N THR A 707 47.11 -19.70 3.91
CA THR A 707 47.19 -19.43 5.36
C THR A 707 46.83 -17.98 5.69
N PHE A 708 47.38 -17.03 4.93
CA PHE A 708 47.06 -15.61 5.11
C PHE A 708 45.59 -15.31 4.84
N VAL A 709 45.07 -15.76 3.69
CA VAL A 709 43.68 -15.49 3.31
C VAL A 709 42.70 -16.12 4.29
N GLU A 710 42.96 -17.35 4.74
CA GLU A 710 42.16 -17.97 5.79
C GLU A 710 42.21 -17.20 7.10
N SER A 711 43.38 -16.67 7.52
CA SER A 711 43.49 -15.87 8.74
C SER A 711 42.65 -14.58 8.71
N VAL A 712 42.45 -14.01 7.52
CA VAL A 712 41.63 -12.81 7.31
C VAL A 712 40.15 -13.17 7.21
N MET A 713 39.78 -14.12 6.35
CA MET A 713 38.38 -14.45 6.04
C MET A 713 37.68 -15.23 7.16
N ARG A 714 38.35 -16.22 7.75
CA ARG A 714 37.70 -17.18 8.65
C ARG A 714 36.94 -16.46 9.76
N ASP A 715 35.71 -16.90 9.97
CA ASP A 715 34.77 -16.39 10.98
C ASP A 715 34.49 -14.89 10.89
N SER A 716 34.65 -14.30 9.70
CA SER A 716 34.36 -12.89 9.45
C SER A 716 33.11 -12.73 8.59
N SER A 717 32.38 -11.65 8.84
CA SER A 717 31.13 -11.32 8.16
C SER A 717 31.31 -11.19 6.64
N ALA A 718 30.48 -11.91 5.89
CA ALA A 718 30.44 -11.94 4.43
C ALA A 718 29.19 -11.26 3.86
N VAL A 719 28.06 -11.37 4.55
CA VAL A 719 26.83 -10.62 4.23
C VAL A 719 26.31 -10.02 5.52
N ILE A 720 26.05 -8.72 5.50
CA ILE A 720 25.55 -7.97 6.66
C ILE A 720 24.28 -7.22 6.32
N TYR A 721 23.38 -7.10 7.30
CA TYR A 721 22.19 -6.28 7.26
C TYR A 721 22.30 -5.17 8.30
N SER A 722 21.94 -3.95 7.95
CA SER A 722 21.93 -2.80 8.85
C SER A 722 20.74 -1.90 8.54
N LYS A 723 20.48 -0.95 9.42
CA LYS A 723 19.59 0.17 9.15
C LYS A 723 20.32 1.49 9.18
N TYR A 724 19.85 2.43 8.36
CA TYR A 724 20.21 3.84 8.43
C TYR A 724 18.93 4.66 8.44
N GLY A 725 18.55 5.22 9.60
CA GLY A 725 17.18 5.69 9.84
C GLY A 725 16.16 4.58 9.55
N HIS A 726 15.19 4.83 8.68
CA HIS A 726 14.19 3.83 8.30
C HIS A 726 14.61 2.87 7.18
N GLY A 727 15.75 3.13 6.53
CA GLY A 727 16.21 2.42 5.36
C GLY A 727 16.89 1.11 5.72
N ASN A 728 16.53 0.04 5.01
CA ASN A 728 17.22 -1.24 5.10
C ASN A 728 18.47 -1.20 4.20
N VAL A 729 19.59 -1.74 4.71
CA VAL A 729 20.85 -1.86 3.98
C VAL A 729 21.35 -3.29 4.02
N VAL A 730 21.69 -3.86 2.87
CA VAL A 730 22.32 -5.19 2.77
C VAL A 730 23.61 -5.08 1.97
N LEU A 731 24.72 -5.51 2.55
CA LEU A 731 26.02 -5.52 1.87
C LEU A 731 26.51 -6.95 1.65
N PHE A 732 26.95 -7.25 0.43
CA PHE A 732 27.55 -8.52 0.05
C PHE A 732 29.06 -8.35 -0.15
N GLY A 733 29.84 -9.14 0.57
CA GLY A 733 31.28 -9.26 0.39
C GLY A 733 31.68 -10.16 -0.77
N PHE A 734 30.89 -11.18 -1.07
CA PHE A 734 31.03 -12.01 -2.26
C PHE A 734 30.06 -11.55 -3.36
N HIS A 735 30.09 -12.22 -4.51
CA HIS A 735 29.26 -11.95 -5.67
C HIS A 735 28.11 -12.96 -5.83
N PRO A 736 26.90 -12.70 -5.29
CA PRO A 736 25.75 -13.58 -5.47
C PRO A 736 25.25 -13.64 -6.92
N GLU A 737 25.64 -12.68 -7.77
CA GLU A 737 25.30 -12.59 -9.19
C GLU A 737 26.21 -13.42 -10.11
N LEU A 738 27.34 -13.92 -9.62
CA LEU A 738 28.29 -14.68 -10.42
C LEU A 738 28.09 -16.19 -10.27
N THR A 739 28.24 -16.91 -11.38
CA THR A 739 28.28 -18.39 -11.42
C THR A 739 29.66 -18.94 -11.75
N SER A 740 30.61 -18.07 -12.09
CA SER A 740 32.02 -18.41 -12.23
C SER A 740 32.89 -17.23 -11.80
N GLY A 741 34.08 -17.52 -11.27
CA GLY A 741 35.12 -16.53 -11.03
C GLY A 741 35.95 -16.27 -12.29
N ASP A 742 37.18 -15.79 -12.08
CA ASP A 742 38.15 -15.64 -13.16
C ASP A 742 38.71 -17.02 -13.56
N LEU A 743 38.33 -17.52 -14.73
CA LEU A 743 38.73 -18.85 -15.21
C LEU A 743 40.15 -18.90 -15.76
N GLU A 744 40.80 -17.75 -15.97
CA GLU A 744 42.22 -17.69 -16.33
C GLU A 744 43.09 -18.02 -15.10
N TYR A 745 42.77 -17.40 -13.96
CA TYR A 745 43.52 -17.59 -12.71
C TYR A 745 43.00 -18.77 -11.86
N ALA A 746 41.70 -19.06 -11.91
CA ALA A 746 41.06 -20.15 -11.17
C ALA A 746 40.15 -20.98 -12.11
N PRO A 747 40.72 -21.88 -12.94
CA PRO A 747 39.99 -22.61 -13.98
C PRO A 747 38.84 -23.49 -13.49
N LYS A 748 38.83 -23.87 -12.20
CA LYS A 748 37.77 -24.66 -11.56
C LYS A 748 36.77 -23.80 -10.78
N SER A 749 36.87 -22.47 -10.85
CA SER A 749 35.98 -21.54 -10.16
C SER A 749 34.63 -21.42 -10.88
N ILE A 750 33.85 -22.50 -10.87
CA ILE A 750 32.54 -22.61 -11.50
C ILE A 750 31.56 -23.17 -10.48
N LEU A 751 30.51 -22.41 -10.16
CA LEU A 751 29.40 -22.90 -9.36
C LEU A 751 28.55 -23.84 -10.19
N SER A 752 28.12 -24.93 -9.56
CA SER A 752 27.30 -25.96 -10.19
C SER A 752 25.89 -25.48 -10.60
N SER A 753 25.43 -24.36 -10.06
CA SER A 753 24.08 -23.81 -10.26
C SER A 753 24.04 -22.30 -10.02
N LYS A 754 23.04 -21.60 -10.57
CA LYS A 754 22.75 -20.17 -10.31
C LYS A 754 21.88 -19.92 -9.06
N TYR A 755 21.77 -20.88 -8.15
CA TYR A 755 20.83 -20.80 -7.02
C TYR A 755 21.06 -19.59 -6.10
N ASN A 756 22.27 -19.03 -6.05
CA ASN A 756 22.59 -17.82 -5.29
C ASN A 756 21.77 -16.59 -5.76
N TYR A 757 21.16 -16.62 -6.96
CA TYR A 757 20.23 -15.58 -7.42
C TYR A 757 18.99 -15.45 -6.52
N ARG A 758 18.68 -16.47 -5.71
CA ARG A 758 17.62 -16.37 -4.69
C ARG A 758 17.92 -15.28 -3.65
N LEU A 759 19.20 -15.07 -3.30
CA LEU A 759 19.61 -13.98 -2.41
C LEU A 759 19.21 -12.62 -2.98
N TRP A 760 19.33 -12.42 -4.30
CA TRP A 760 18.89 -11.20 -4.99
C TRP A 760 17.38 -11.02 -4.91
N PHE A 761 16.61 -12.06 -5.24
CA PHE A 761 15.15 -12.01 -5.16
C PHE A 761 14.68 -11.62 -3.76
N ASN A 762 15.23 -12.28 -2.74
CA ASN A 762 14.90 -12.01 -1.35
C ASN A 762 15.31 -10.59 -0.93
N ALA A 763 16.57 -10.21 -1.18
CA ALA A 763 17.11 -8.92 -0.77
C ALA A 763 16.36 -7.76 -1.43
N ILE A 764 16.05 -7.83 -2.72
CA ILE A 764 15.35 -6.73 -3.41
C ILE A 764 13.97 -6.47 -2.79
N TYR A 765 13.18 -7.51 -2.50
CA TYR A 765 11.86 -7.34 -1.90
C TYR A 765 11.92 -6.95 -0.42
N PHE A 766 12.87 -7.48 0.35
CA PHE A 766 13.03 -7.16 1.77
C PHE A 766 13.59 -5.75 2.00
N VAL A 767 14.60 -5.36 1.21
CA VAL A 767 15.34 -4.11 1.41
C VAL A 767 14.58 -2.91 0.84
N SER A 768 13.73 -3.12 -0.16
CA SER A 768 12.87 -2.06 -0.69
C SER A 768 12.01 -1.41 0.40
N ARG A 769 11.76 -0.10 0.29
CA ARG A 769 10.80 0.65 1.13
C ARG A 769 9.44 -0.06 1.26
N LYS A 770 9.04 -0.76 0.20
CA LYS A 770 7.77 -1.50 0.06
C LYS A 770 7.74 -2.83 0.82
N GLY A 771 8.89 -3.30 1.30
CA GLY A 771 9.13 -4.61 1.88
C GLY A 771 8.79 -4.73 3.37
N ARG A 772 8.00 -3.80 3.93
CA ARG A 772 7.65 -3.81 5.34
C ARG A 772 6.75 -4.99 5.66
N GLU A 773 7.12 -5.74 6.69
CA GLU A 773 6.38 -6.93 7.10
C GLU A 773 4.99 -6.56 7.68
N ILE A 774 3.97 -7.32 7.27
CA ILE A 774 2.56 -7.10 7.67
C ILE A 774 1.90 -8.40 8.14
N SER A 775 0.74 -8.27 8.81
CA SER A 775 -0.15 -9.41 9.09
C SER A 775 -1.08 -9.68 7.91
N LEU A 776 -1.22 -10.94 7.51
CA LEU A 776 -2.20 -11.37 6.50
C LEU A 776 -3.61 -11.65 7.09
N GLU A 777 -3.78 -11.55 8.41
CA GLU A 777 -5.10 -11.68 9.04
C GLU A 777 -6.11 -10.66 8.51
N PRO A 778 -7.40 -11.02 8.43
CA PRO A 778 -8.43 -10.12 7.92
C PRO A 778 -8.70 -8.94 8.88
N ALA A 779 -9.13 -7.81 8.33
CA ALA A 779 -9.81 -6.79 9.12
C ALA A 779 -11.10 -7.34 9.74
N LYS A 780 -11.64 -6.67 10.76
CA LYS A 780 -12.93 -7.02 11.35
C LYS A 780 -14.12 -6.44 10.58
N GLY A 781 -13.86 -5.64 9.56
CA GLY A 781 -14.89 -5.06 8.72
C GLY A 781 -14.38 -3.95 7.82
N VAL A 782 -15.30 -3.43 7.03
CA VAL A 782 -15.07 -2.31 6.10
C VAL A 782 -16.09 -1.21 6.32
N VAL A 783 -15.71 0.01 5.99
CA VAL A 783 -16.63 1.15 5.95
C VAL A 783 -16.62 1.76 4.56
N TYR A 784 -17.76 1.75 3.89
CA TYR A 784 -17.93 2.33 2.57
C TYR A 784 -18.19 3.83 2.68
N PHE A 785 -17.47 4.63 1.90
CA PHE A 785 -17.76 6.06 1.80
C PHE A 785 -18.95 6.34 0.85
N ARG A 786 -20.12 6.68 1.40
CA ARG A 786 -21.32 6.96 0.59
C ARG A 786 -21.33 8.41 0.12
N TRP A 787 -21.34 8.61 -1.20
CA TRP A 787 -21.69 9.88 -1.82
C TRP A 787 -23.15 9.88 -2.27
N TRP A 788 -23.74 11.07 -2.46
CA TRP A 788 -25.14 11.28 -2.88
C TRP A 788 -25.58 10.42 -4.09
N ASN A 789 -24.64 10.05 -4.97
CA ASN A 789 -24.89 9.23 -6.16
C ASN A 789 -25.17 7.75 -5.89
N VAL A 790 -25.28 7.29 -4.63
CA VAL A 790 -25.53 5.87 -4.33
C VAL A 790 -26.93 5.42 -4.75
N LYS A 791 -27.98 6.25 -4.68
CA LYS A 791 -29.30 5.86 -5.23
C LYS A 791 -29.19 5.54 -6.73
N LEU A 792 -28.55 6.44 -7.50
CA LEU A 792 -28.25 6.20 -8.92
C LEU A 792 -27.42 4.92 -9.17
N ARG A 793 -26.50 4.55 -8.26
CA ARG A 793 -25.70 3.32 -8.37
C ARG A 793 -26.45 2.06 -7.95
N LEU A 794 -27.25 2.11 -6.89
CA LEU A 794 -28.11 1.02 -6.44
C LEU A 794 -29.19 0.72 -7.48
N ASP A 795 -29.64 1.75 -8.21
CA ASP A 795 -30.67 1.60 -9.23
C ASP A 795 -30.10 1.42 -10.66
N SER A 796 -28.80 1.21 -10.81
CA SER A 796 -28.17 1.02 -12.12
C SER A 796 -27.44 -0.33 -12.30
N PRO A 797 -27.31 -0.78 -13.56
CA PRO A 797 -26.35 -1.82 -13.91
C PRO A 797 -24.91 -1.28 -13.85
N ASP A 798 -23.96 -2.20 -13.77
CA ASP A 798 -22.51 -1.93 -13.87
C ASP A 798 -21.88 -3.09 -14.65
N VAL A 799 -21.80 -2.96 -15.97
CA VAL A 799 -21.32 -4.04 -16.85
C VAL A 799 -19.81 -3.94 -17.04
N THR A 800 -19.11 -5.05 -16.83
CA THR A 800 -17.65 -5.09 -16.85
C THR A 800 -17.14 -6.18 -17.79
N LEU A 801 -15.94 -5.96 -18.35
CA LEU A 801 -15.22 -6.95 -19.15
C LEU A 801 -13.98 -7.45 -18.44
N SER A 802 -13.80 -8.78 -18.42
CA SER A 802 -12.57 -9.43 -17.97
C SER A 802 -12.26 -10.68 -18.80
N ILE A 803 -11.06 -11.25 -18.62
CA ILE A 803 -10.67 -12.54 -19.20
C ILE A 803 -10.91 -13.62 -18.15
N SER A 804 -11.79 -14.57 -18.44
CA SER A 804 -12.06 -15.69 -17.52
C SER A 804 -11.19 -16.92 -17.78
N GLY A 805 -10.48 -16.98 -18.90
CA GLY A 805 -9.48 -18.01 -19.15
C GLY A 805 -9.16 -18.23 -20.62
N VAL A 806 -8.10 -19.01 -20.85
CA VAL A 806 -7.69 -19.43 -22.19
C VAL A 806 -7.58 -20.95 -22.24
N ARG A 807 -8.22 -21.59 -23.23
CA ARG A 807 -8.15 -23.03 -23.46
C ARG A 807 -7.46 -23.35 -24.78
N ASN A 808 -6.61 -24.36 -24.74
CA ASN A 808 -5.99 -24.93 -25.92
C ASN A 808 -6.89 -26.04 -26.45
N LEU A 809 -7.50 -25.85 -27.62
CA LEU A 809 -8.27 -26.88 -28.30
C LEU A 809 -7.34 -27.55 -29.33
N HIS A 810 -7.26 -28.88 -29.33
CA HIS A 810 -6.51 -29.62 -30.35
C HIS A 810 -7.38 -29.82 -31.59
N PHE A 811 -6.80 -29.54 -32.75
CA PHE A 811 -7.42 -29.77 -34.06
C PHE A 811 -6.37 -30.41 -34.97
N PHE A 812 -6.82 -31.22 -35.93
CA PHE A 812 -5.97 -32.04 -36.78
C PHE A 812 -4.83 -31.25 -37.47
N GLY A 813 -3.58 -31.74 -37.35
CA GLY A 813 -2.40 -31.20 -38.04
C GLY A 813 -1.54 -30.23 -37.22
N ARG A 814 -0.93 -29.23 -37.89
CA ARG A 814 -0.01 -28.22 -37.28
C ARG A 814 -0.73 -26.97 -36.74
N THR A 815 -2.05 -26.88 -36.87
CA THR A 815 -2.86 -25.72 -36.49
C THR A 815 -3.32 -25.87 -35.06
N LYS A 816 -3.02 -24.88 -34.20
CA LYS A 816 -3.52 -24.82 -32.84
C LYS A 816 -4.74 -23.91 -32.77
N VAL A 817 -5.80 -24.39 -32.13
CA VAL A 817 -6.97 -23.59 -31.80
C VAL A 817 -6.80 -23.11 -30.36
N ARG A 818 -7.00 -21.82 -30.14
CA ARG A 818 -7.05 -21.20 -28.81
C ARG A 818 -8.44 -20.63 -28.61
N LEU A 819 -9.03 -20.89 -27.45
CA LEU A 819 -10.31 -20.36 -27.03
C LEU A 819 -10.06 -19.38 -25.89
N ILE A 820 -10.23 -18.09 -26.14
CA ILE A 820 -10.15 -17.05 -25.12
C ILE A 820 -11.56 -16.76 -24.65
N LEU A 821 -11.84 -16.89 -23.35
CA LEU A 821 -13.16 -16.65 -22.78
C LEU A 821 -13.20 -15.25 -22.18
N LEU A 822 -13.90 -14.34 -22.86
CA LEU A 822 -14.24 -13.03 -22.30
C LEU A 822 -15.43 -13.19 -21.36
N LYS A 823 -15.38 -12.60 -20.16
CA LYS A 823 -16.48 -12.56 -19.21
C LYS A 823 -17.07 -11.17 -19.20
N VAL A 824 -18.37 -11.10 -19.46
CA VAL A 824 -19.18 -9.89 -19.24
C VAL A 824 -19.96 -10.12 -17.96
N LYS A 825 -19.77 -9.27 -16.95
CA LYS A 825 -20.48 -9.39 -15.66
C LYS A 825 -21.21 -8.10 -15.36
N ASN A 826 -22.43 -8.19 -14.86
CA ASN A 826 -23.15 -7.06 -14.30
C ASN A 826 -22.94 -7.06 -12.78
N TYR A 827 -22.08 -6.19 -12.27
CA TYR A 827 -21.87 -5.99 -10.83
C TYR A 827 -22.95 -5.09 -10.18
N GLY A 828 -23.77 -4.44 -11.01
CA GLY A 828 -24.84 -3.57 -10.56
C GLY A 828 -25.99 -4.32 -9.89
N ASN A 829 -26.87 -3.53 -9.29
CA ASN A 829 -28.00 -4.03 -8.50
C ASN A 829 -29.31 -4.09 -9.30
N THR A 830 -29.31 -3.59 -10.53
CA THR A 830 -30.42 -3.74 -11.49
C THR A 830 -29.99 -4.46 -12.76
N ASP A 831 -30.96 -4.89 -13.56
CA ASP A 831 -30.71 -5.57 -14.82
C ASP A 831 -30.12 -4.59 -15.85
N ALA A 832 -29.09 -5.03 -16.59
CA ALA A 832 -28.52 -4.28 -17.69
C ALA A 832 -29.32 -4.57 -18.97
N VAL A 833 -29.83 -3.53 -19.64
CA VAL A 833 -30.70 -3.64 -20.81
C VAL A 833 -29.96 -3.17 -22.07
N GLY A 834 -30.10 -3.93 -23.16
CA GLY A 834 -29.47 -3.61 -24.44
C GLY A 834 -27.95 -3.59 -24.37
N VAL A 835 -27.36 -4.60 -23.73
CA VAL A 835 -25.91 -4.71 -23.58
C VAL A 835 -25.27 -4.97 -24.93
N THR A 836 -24.26 -4.18 -25.27
CA THR A 836 -23.47 -4.30 -26.51
C THR A 836 -22.02 -4.53 -26.14
N VAL A 837 -21.41 -5.57 -26.71
CA VAL A 837 -19.98 -5.90 -26.52
C VAL A 837 -19.30 -5.87 -27.87
N THR A 838 -18.28 -5.03 -28.04
CA THR A 838 -17.46 -4.98 -29.26
C THR A 838 -16.08 -5.55 -28.95
N VAL A 839 -15.60 -6.50 -29.75
CA VAL A 839 -14.29 -7.15 -29.58
C VAL A 839 -13.50 -6.96 -30.86
N ASN A 840 -12.31 -6.37 -30.74
CA ASN A 840 -11.34 -6.26 -31.82
C ASN A 840 -10.17 -7.19 -31.50
N VAL A 841 -9.82 -8.05 -32.46
CA VAL A 841 -8.70 -8.97 -32.33
C VAL A 841 -7.61 -8.59 -33.34
N ARG A 842 -6.37 -8.47 -32.86
CA ARG A 842 -5.17 -8.22 -33.66
C ARG A 842 -4.18 -9.38 -33.49
N VAL A 843 -3.59 -9.84 -34.58
CA VAL A 843 -2.58 -10.91 -34.56
C VAL A 843 -1.29 -10.40 -35.22
N LYS A 844 -0.18 -10.43 -34.48
CA LYS A 844 1.14 -9.95 -34.96
C LYS A 844 1.75 -10.94 -35.96
N GLY A 845 2.37 -10.40 -37.01
CA GLY A 845 3.00 -11.20 -38.09
C GLY A 845 2.10 -11.44 -39.32
N VAL A 846 0.83 -11.06 -39.27
CA VAL A 846 -0.08 -11.04 -40.43
C VAL A 846 -0.35 -9.57 -40.78
N ARG A 847 0.13 -9.08 -41.93
CA ARG A 847 -0.21 -7.73 -42.41
C ARG A 847 -1.74 -7.64 -42.59
N GLY A 848 -2.41 -6.90 -41.72
CA GLY A 848 -3.70 -6.27 -42.03
C GLY A 848 -5.01 -6.96 -41.64
N ARG A 849 -5.05 -8.09 -40.91
CA ARG A 849 -6.34 -8.65 -40.45
C ARG A 849 -6.69 -8.19 -39.03
N LYS A 850 -7.50 -7.14 -38.94
CA LYS A 850 -8.30 -6.80 -37.74
C LYS A 850 -9.67 -7.46 -37.91
N GLY A 851 -10.07 -8.31 -36.96
CA GLY A 851 -11.45 -8.79 -36.87
C GLY A 851 -12.18 -7.97 -35.82
N THR A 852 -13.26 -7.28 -36.19
CA THR A 852 -14.16 -6.60 -35.26
C THR A 852 -15.47 -7.38 -35.18
N LEU A 853 -15.94 -7.63 -33.97
CA LEU A 853 -17.14 -8.42 -33.69
C LEU A 853 -17.99 -7.67 -32.68
N THR A 854 -19.29 -7.62 -32.90
CA THR A 854 -20.24 -6.98 -31.97
C THR A 854 -21.30 -7.97 -31.55
N PHE A 855 -21.51 -8.08 -30.24
CA PHE A 855 -22.52 -8.91 -29.61
C PHE A 855 -23.57 -8.03 -28.95
N HIS A 856 -24.83 -8.42 -29.08
CA HIS A 856 -25.94 -7.76 -28.40
C HIS A 856 -26.66 -8.75 -27.49
N LEU A 857 -26.82 -8.38 -26.21
CA LEU A 857 -27.65 -9.10 -25.25
C LEU A 857 -28.83 -8.19 -24.90
N ARG A 858 -30.06 -8.72 -25.01
CA ARG A 858 -31.27 -7.94 -24.67
C ARG A 858 -31.26 -7.51 -23.21
N THR A 859 -30.90 -8.44 -22.32
CA THR A 859 -30.81 -8.20 -20.88
C THR A 859 -29.72 -9.07 -20.28
N LEU A 860 -28.94 -8.52 -19.35
CA LEU A 860 -28.03 -9.25 -18.46
C LEU A 860 -28.48 -8.99 -17.02
N LYS A 861 -28.91 -10.06 -16.32
CA LYS A 861 -29.49 -9.92 -14.98
C LYS A 861 -28.48 -9.36 -13.98
N LYS A 862 -28.98 -8.69 -12.93
CA LYS A 862 -28.13 -8.24 -11.82
C LYS A 862 -27.26 -9.38 -11.27
N LYS A 863 -25.99 -9.11 -11.01
CA LYS A 863 -24.98 -10.09 -10.53
C LYS A 863 -24.73 -11.29 -11.46
N GLN A 864 -25.30 -11.30 -12.67
CA GLN A 864 -25.08 -12.36 -13.66
C GLN A 864 -23.80 -12.11 -14.45
N SER A 865 -23.20 -13.19 -14.95
CA SER A 865 -22.15 -13.11 -15.95
C SER A 865 -22.46 -13.99 -17.17
N VAL A 866 -21.91 -13.61 -18.31
CA VAL A 866 -21.97 -14.35 -19.57
C VAL A 866 -20.54 -14.48 -20.11
N LEU A 867 -20.23 -15.64 -20.66
CA LEU A 867 -18.95 -15.88 -21.33
C LEU A 867 -19.12 -15.73 -22.84
N ILE A 868 -18.21 -14.97 -23.44
CA ILE A 868 -18.11 -14.77 -24.88
C ILE A 868 -16.83 -15.49 -25.35
N PRO A 869 -16.96 -16.62 -26.06
CA PRO A 869 -15.82 -17.37 -26.58
C PRO A 869 -15.20 -16.67 -27.80
N VAL A 870 -13.92 -16.33 -27.74
CA VAL A 870 -13.14 -15.81 -28.87
C VAL A 870 -12.17 -16.91 -29.32
N LEU A 871 -12.48 -17.53 -30.46
CA LEU A 871 -11.62 -18.54 -31.07
C LEU A 871 -10.53 -17.89 -31.91
N VAL A 872 -9.29 -18.26 -31.63
CA VAL A 872 -8.10 -17.81 -32.35
C VAL A 872 -7.38 -19.02 -32.92
N LEU A 873 -7.29 -19.07 -34.25
CA LEU A 873 -6.56 -20.09 -34.99
C LEU A 873 -5.16 -19.57 -35.31
N SER A 874 -4.12 -20.33 -34.93
CA SER A 874 -2.75 -19.97 -35.29
C SER A 874 -1.85 -21.18 -35.54
N THR A 875 -0.76 -20.94 -36.27
CA THR A 875 0.29 -21.91 -36.55
C THR A 875 1.62 -21.33 -36.06
N GLY A 876 2.25 -21.95 -35.06
CA GLY A 876 3.53 -21.50 -34.48
C GLY A 876 3.38 -20.45 -33.36
N LYS A 877 4.47 -19.74 -33.03
CA LYS A 877 4.45 -18.65 -32.04
C LYS A 877 3.55 -17.52 -32.55
N THR A 878 2.61 -17.05 -31.74
CA THR A 878 1.62 -16.05 -32.16
C THR A 878 1.31 -15.10 -31.01
N GLU A 879 1.38 -13.81 -31.27
CA GLU A 879 0.97 -12.76 -30.35
C GLU A 879 -0.41 -12.25 -30.76
N VAL A 880 -1.36 -12.28 -29.83
CA VAL A 880 -2.77 -11.95 -30.04
C VAL A 880 -3.17 -10.86 -29.07
N THR A 881 -3.59 -9.71 -29.59
CA THR A 881 -4.13 -8.61 -28.79
C THR A 881 -5.64 -8.56 -28.92
N ILE A 882 -6.34 -8.47 -27.79
CA ILE A 882 -7.78 -8.24 -27.71
C ILE A 882 -8.01 -6.84 -27.16
N ASP A 883 -8.75 -6.03 -27.93
CA ASP A 883 -9.33 -4.76 -27.51
C ASP A 883 -10.86 -4.93 -27.46
N ALA A 884 -11.45 -5.05 -26.27
CA ALA A 884 -12.90 -5.22 -26.10
C ALA A 884 -13.54 -4.04 -25.36
N LYS A 885 -14.81 -3.77 -25.67
CA LYS A 885 -15.64 -2.74 -25.04
C LYS A 885 -17.05 -3.25 -24.76
N VAL A 886 -17.65 -2.89 -23.63
CA VAL A 886 -19.03 -3.20 -23.25
C VAL A 886 -19.81 -1.92 -22.90
N SER A 887 -21.12 -1.94 -23.10
CA SER A 887 -22.02 -0.86 -22.66
C SER A 887 -23.44 -1.38 -22.50
N ALA A 888 -24.21 -0.89 -21.53
CA ALA A 888 -25.66 -1.08 -21.48
C ALA A 888 -26.42 0.25 -21.71
N LYS A 889 -27.63 0.20 -22.27
CA LYS A 889 -28.43 1.40 -22.59
C LYS A 889 -28.86 2.18 -21.35
N ASN A 890 -29.12 1.47 -20.25
CA ASN A 890 -29.55 2.02 -18.97
C ASN A 890 -28.39 2.15 -17.97
N GLU A 891 -27.14 2.01 -18.41
CA GLU A 891 -25.96 2.22 -17.57
C GLU A 891 -25.60 3.71 -17.49
N PRO A 892 -25.37 4.26 -16.29
CA PRO A 892 -24.97 5.65 -16.12
C PRO A 892 -23.56 5.88 -16.67
N LYS A 893 -23.31 7.09 -17.19
CA LYS A 893 -22.02 7.48 -17.78
C LYS A 893 -20.83 7.41 -16.81
N LEU A 894 -21.10 7.38 -15.50
CA LEU A 894 -20.08 7.36 -14.44
C LEU A 894 -19.27 6.05 -14.40
N ASN A 895 -19.71 4.98 -15.07
CA ASN A 895 -19.13 3.64 -14.97
C ASN A 895 -18.26 3.25 -16.18
N TRP A 896 -17.84 4.18 -17.05
CA TRP A 896 -17.15 3.77 -18.29
C TRP A 896 -15.72 3.22 -18.14
N ALA A 897 -15.10 3.30 -16.96
CA ALA A 897 -13.68 2.95 -16.77
C ALA A 897 -13.38 1.44 -16.81
N ASN A 898 -14.34 0.58 -16.45
CA ASN A 898 -14.25 -0.90 -16.47
C ASN A 898 -14.93 -1.53 -17.71
N ASN A 899 -15.44 -0.68 -18.60
CA ASN A 899 -16.15 -1.10 -19.80
C ASN A 899 -15.20 -1.46 -20.94
N GLU A 900 -13.90 -1.26 -20.78
CA GLU A 900 -12.89 -1.51 -21.81
C GLU A 900 -11.82 -2.48 -21.30
N LEU A 901 -11.34 -3.35 -22.19
CA LEU A 901 -10.34 -4.36 -21.91
C LEU A 901 -9.30 -4.34 -23.03
N HIS A 902 -8.03 -4.22 -22.65
CA HIS A 902 -6.88 -4.39 -23.56
C HIS A 902 -5.95 -5.45 -23.00
N LYS A 903 -5.83 -6.60 -23.64
CA LYS A 903 -4.90 -7.66 -23.21
C LYS A 903 -4.20 -8.30 -24.41
N THR A 904 -2.89 -8.50 -24.29
CA THR A 904 -2.08 -9.21 -25.28
C THR A 904 -1.64 -10.55 -24.71
N PHE A 905 -1.79 -11.60 -25.52
CA PHE A 905 -1.43 -12.97 -25.21
C PHE A 905 -0.28 -13.40 -26.13
N GLU A 906 0.81 -13.90 -25.55
CA GLU A 906 1.84 -14.60 -26.29
C GLU A 906 1.64 -16.11 -26.19
N PHE A 907 1.28 -16.73 -27.32
CA PHE A 907 1.20 -18.19 -27.41
C PHE A 907 2.52 -18.74 -27.94
N LEU A 908 3.24 -19.47 -27.09
CA LEU A 908 4.42 -20.23 -27.49
C LEU A 908 4.03 -21.51 -28.25
N SER A 909 4.94 -21.95 -29.12
CA SER A 909 4.78 -23.06 -30.08
C SER A 909 4.48 -24.39 -29.44
#